data_AF-A0AAJ1R7F7-F1
#
_entry.id   AF-A0AAJ1R7F7-F1
#
_cell.length_a   1.000
_cell.length_b   1.000
_cell.length_c   1.000
_cell.angle_alpha   90.00
_cell.angle_beta   90.00
_cell.angle_gamma   90.00
#
_symmetry.space_group_name_H-M   'P 1'
#
loop_
_entity.id
_entity.type
_entity.pdbx_description
1 polymer ?
#
loop_
_entity_poly.entity_id
_entity_poly.type
_entity_poly.pdbx_seq_one_letter_code
_entity_poly.pdbx_strand_id
1 'polypeptide(L)'
;APLQSIDYDYNIRGWMTEINKNQMAATDLGGKLFSYKIKYTSRDGIENPDTAQFSGKNVVPKYNGNIAEVDWRAVESIGANPSTTPKRYGYAYDKINRLTAGFYQNPQKPNSKENTESLAYDLNGNITSLYRTSVLEYGNTTPTMIDNLQYIYASGNISNRLTNINDHAQNATGYEGGGQTIGYDVNGNMISMPDKGISMIKYNHLNLPHHLEYSRDGIEMVKLDTKYRADGTKLRKVNTTTISGINGYTTSVKTIDYLDGFQYQNITNSGGGGGGSSSFSASNLESSRAMETQAFSLVDIGGLEPIGMIKNSDLQFFPTAEGFYDYQKDQYIYQYKDHLGNTRVSFGRNSAGALEIVDANDYYPFGMNHLKSGNSFFGSSSYKNYKYNGKELQESGMYDYGARFYMADIGRWGVVDELAEKSRRFTPYNYAVNNPIMFIDPDGREAQCCGKYWNSVWTGFKQEAKNIVVGSIQLAARPGKVIGTTIGTAINDAKAGKYSSAVDKITNLTHMGTTDMVKNVFKAAKGDGKALGTLGAQGLAVAVAEGTGRIAGAAKGARVVETESSTSSLNGSQLSRSQMNSLIGGGGAERAAQYSSQWESASLSETIQKIAPESQGVTTTTGKTIYNNSETGLQVVYDNAGNYFRIEDTNLSGRRVYLDLDGNVPNNKTVNGKQLGRSQGEYNQVTHFNNID
;
A
#
# COMPACT_ATOMS: atom_id res chain seq x y z
N ALA A 1 -24.25 -7.42 -17.12
CA ALA A 1 -24.48 -6.41 -16.05
C ALA A 1 -23.52 -6.70 -14.90
N PRO A 2 -22.98 -5.68 -14.20
CA PRO A 2 -22.15 -5.91 -13.01
C PRO A 2 -22.94 -6.66 -11.94
N LEU A 3 -22.28 -7.52 -11.15
CA LEU A 3 -22.92 -8.27 -10.07
C LEU A 3 -23.50 -7.36 -8.99
N GLN A 4 -22.80 -6.26 -8.71
CA GLN A 4 -23.15 -5.24 -7.74
C GLN A 4 -22.62 -3.88 -8.22
N SER A 5 -23.25 -2.78 -7.81
CA SER A 5 -22.65 -1.44 -7.81
C SER A 5 -22.38 -1.04 -6.36
N ILE A 6 -21.32 -0.26 -6.12
CA ILE A 6 -20.94 0.20 -4.79
C ILE A 6 -20.85 1.72 -4.81
N ASP A 7 -21.65 2.35 -3.96
CA ASP A 7 -21.74 3.80 -3.86
C ASP A 7 -21.11 4.26 -2.55
N TYR A 8 -20.21 5.25 -2.61
CA TYR A 8 -19.52 5.80 -1.44
C TYR A 8 -19.94 7.25 -1.23
N ASP A 9 -20.42 7.57 -0.04
CA ASP A 9 -20.82 8.93 0.34
C ASP A 9 -19.82 9.55 1.30
N TYR A 10 -19.66 10.87 1.18
CA TYR A 10 -18.74 11.66 1.99
C TYR A 10 -19.42 12.93 2.50
N ASN A 11 -18.98 13.41 3.66
CA ASN A 11 -19.37 14.74 4.14
C ASN A 11 -18.51 15.84 3.51
N ILE A 12 -18.84 17.11 3.81
CA ILE A 12 -18.11 18.30 3.32
C ILE A 12 -16.64 18.37 3.74
N ARG A 13 -16.21 17.56 4.72
CA ARG A 13 -14.81 17.45 5.19
C ARG A 13 -14.04 16.34 4.47
N GLY A 14 -14.67 15.65 3.51
CA GLY A 14 -14.09 14.53 2.79
C GLY A 14 -14.02 13.23 3.60
N TRP A 15 -14.74 13.14 4.73
CA TRP A 15 -14.83 11.90 5.50
C TRP A 15 -15.95 11.04 4.97
N MET A 16 -15.69 9.75 4.76
CA MET A 16 -16.70 8.81 4.31
C MET A 16 -17.79 8.68 5.36
N THR A 17 -19.04 8.70 4.93
CA THR A 17 -20.23 8.62 5.80
C THR A 17 -21.04 7.37 5.55
N GLU A 18 -21.16 6.90 4.30
CA GLU A 18 -21.96 5.72 3.99
C GLU A 18 -21.37 4.91 2.83
N ILE A 19 -21.65 3.60 2.81
CA ILE A 19 -21.50 2.71 1.67
C ILE A 19 -22.89 2.17 1.32
N ASN A 20 -23.29 2.31 0.06
CA ASN A 20 -24.63 2.04 -0.44
C ASN A 20 -25.68 2.81 0.38
N LYS A 21 -25.65 4.13 0.24
CA LYS A 21 -26.54 5.04 0.96
C LYS A 21 -28.02 4.74 0.74
N ASN A 22 -28.80 5.00 1.78
CA ASN A 22 -30.24 4.72 1.88
C ASN A 22 -30.62 3.22 1.83
N GLN A 23 -29.67 2.30 1.64
CA GLN A 23 -29.96 0.87 1.58
C GLN A 23 -30.08 0.22 2.95
N MET A 24 -29.44 0.80 3.99
CA MET A 24 -29.42 0.25 5.34
C MET A 24 -30.82 0.02 5.96
N ALA A 25 -31.82 0.81 5.59
CA ALA A 25 -33.18 0.67 6.11
C ALA A 25 -34.06 -0.29 5.28
N ALA A 26 -33.67 -0.63 4.05
CA ALA A 26 -34.45 -1.49 3.16
C ALA A 26 -34.36 -2.95 3.61
N THR A 27 -35.47 -3.69 3.62
CA THR A 27 -35.52 -5.08 4.13
C THR A 27 -34.49 -5.99 3.47
N ASP A 28 -34.30 -5.86 2.16
CA ASP A 28 -33.38 -6.62 1.31
C ASP A 28 -32.11 -5.82 0.91
N LEU A 29 -31.82 -4.73 1.62
CA LEU A 29 -30.76 -3.77 1.27
C LEU A 29 -30.88 -3.21 -0.16
N GLY A 30 -32.10 -3.19 -0.74
CA GLY A 30 -32.32 -2.77 -2.12
C GLY A 30 -31.57 -3.64 -3.13
N GLY A 31 -31.42 -4.93 -2.84
CA GLY A 31 -30.67 -5.88 -3.66
C GLY A 31 -29.15 -5.79 -3.52
N LYS A 32 -28.63 -4.95 -2.62
CA LYS A 32 -27.20 -4.91 -2.28
C LYS A 32 -26.84 -6.02 -1.30
N LEU A 33 -25.57 -6.43 -1.29
CA LEU A 33 -25.07 -7.41 -0.33
C LEU A 33 -24.50 -6.78 0.95
N PHE A 34 -24.27 -5.48 0.96
CA PHE A 34 -23.64 -4.78 2.06
C PHE A 34 -24.07 -3.31 2.12
N SER A 35 -24.30 -2.78 3.32
CA SER A 35 -24.47 -1.35 3.56
C SER A 35 -23.77 -0.97 4.86
N TYR A 36 -23.14 0.21 4.87
CA TYR A 36 -22.29 0.69 5.96
C TYR A 36 -22.58 2.15 6.23
N LYS A 37 -22.58 2.56 7.50
CA LYS A 37 -22.78 3.95 7.91
C LYS A 37 -21.83 4.31 9.03
N ILE A 38 -21.22 5.48 8.92
CA ILE A 38 -20.23 6.01 9.84
C ILE A 38 -20.75 7.28 10.47
N LYS A 39 -20.71 7.35 11.79
CA LYS A 39 -21.14 8.48 12.58
C LYS A 39 -19.96 9.02 13.38
N TYR A 40 -19.64 10.28 13.14
CA TYR A 40 -18.56 10.99 13.82
C TYR A 40 -19.09 11.83 14.98
N THR A 41 -20.19 12.53 14.74
CA THR A 41 -20.77 13.55 15.64
C THR A 41 -22.14 13.14 16.18
N SER A 42 -22.50 11.87 16.05
CA SER A 42 -23.73 11.30 16.61
C SER A 42 -23.52 9.84 17.02
N ARG A 43 -24.47 9.31 17.79
CA ARG A 43 -24.52 7.93 18.26
C ARG A 43 -26.00 7.57 18.42
N ASP A 44 -26.40 6.42 17.90
CA ASP A 44 -27.76 5.87 18.13
C ASP A 44 -27.72 4.70 19.11
N GLY A 45 -26.57 4.05 19.25
CA GLY A 45 -26.36 2.95 20.16
C GLY A 45 -26.22 3.36 21.62
N ILE A 46 -26.01 2.34 22.45
CA ILE A 46 -25.76 2.51 23.87
C ILE A 46 -24.44 3.23 24.12
N GLU A 47 -24.40 4.01 25.20
CA GLU A 47 -23.21 4.77 25.58
C GLU A 47 -22.10 3.90 26.16
N ASN A 48 -22.49 2.97 27.02
CA ASN A 48 -21.62 2.06 27.73
C ASN A 48 -22.48 0.85 28.15
N PRO A 49 -22.15 -0.38 27.72
CA PRO A 49 -22.93 -1.56 28.05
C PRO A 49 -22.84 -1.98 29.53
N ASP A 50 -21.79 -1.54 30.24
CA ASP A 50 -21.55 -1.88 31.65
C ASP A 50 -20.61 -0.85 32.27
N THR A 51 -21.17 0.16 32.91
CA THR A 51 -20.41 1.27 33.50
C THR A 51 -19.55 0.87 34.69
N ALA A 52 -19.86 -0.26 35.34
CA ALA A 52 -19.06 -0.81 36.42
C ALA A 52 -17.80 -1.47 35.85
N GLN A 53 -17.95 -2.30 34.82
CA GLN A 53 -16.82 -2.98 34.18
C GLN A 53 -15.97 -2.06 33.29
N PHE A 54 -16.60 -1.11 32.59
CA PHE A 54 -15.95 -0.21 31.62
C PHE A 54 -16.03 1.25 32.06
N SER A 55 -15.71 1.50 33.33
CA SER A 55 -15.76 2.84 33.91
C SER A 55 -14.93 3.85 33.11
N GLY A 56 -15.52 5.00 32.80
CA GLY A 56 -14.89 6.07 32.03
C GLY A 56 -14.73 5.83 30.53
N LYS A 57 -15.18 4.68 30.00
CA LYS A 57 -15.06 4.31 28.57
C LYS A 57 -16.37 4.53 27.82
N ASN A 58 -16.89 5.75 27.86
CA ASN A 58 -18.15 6.07 27.20
C ASN A 58 -17.95 6.38 25.72
N VAL A 59 -18.90 5.95 24.87
CA VAL A 59 -18.96 6.32 23.46
C VAL A 59 -19.47 7.76 23.36
N VAL A 60 -18.54 8.70 23.20
CA VAL A 60 -18.83 10.14 23.15
C VAL A 60 -18.52 10.66 21.75
N PRO A 61 -19.53 11.15 20.99
CA PRO A 61 -19.29 11.80 19.71
C PRO A 61 -18.38 13.03 19.82
N LYS A 62 -17.41 13.15 18.90
CA LYS A 62 -16.44 14.25 18.87
C LYS A 62 -16.37 14.87 17.48
N TYR A 63 -16.13 16.18 17.43
CA TYR A 63 -15.99 16.92 16.16
C TYR A 63 -14.59 16.87 15.56
N ASN A 64 -13.67 16.10 16.17
CA ASN A 64 -12.24 16.05 15.84
C ASN A 64 -11.89 15.00 14.77
N GLY A 65 -12.88 14.31 14.22
CA GLY A 65 -12.71 13.32 13.17
C GLY A 65 -12.68 11.88 13.64
N ASN A 66 -12.60 11.61 14.95
CA ASN A 66 -12.79 10.24 15.44
C ASN A 66 -14.20 9.74 15.09
N ILE A 67 -14.28 8.48 14.71
CA ILE A 67 -15.55 7.79 14.46
C ILE A 67 -16.13 7.38 15.80
N ALA A 68 -17.33 7.88 16.12
CA ALA A 68 -18.02 7.53 17.35
C ALA A 68 -18.73 6.19 17.22
N GLU A 69 -19.33 5.93 16.06
CA GLU A 69 -20.14 4.75 15.84
C GLU A 69 -20.14 4.33 14.37
N VAL A 70 -20.24 3.04 14.12
CA VAL A 70 -20.48 2.47 12.79
C VAL A 70 -21.62 1.47 12.83
N ASP A 71 -22.46 1.51 11.80
CA ASP A 71 -23.55 0.59 11.58
C ASP A 71 -23.31 -0.19 10.29
N TRP A 72 -23.66 -1.46 10.27
CA TRP A 72 -23.60 -2.24 9.04
C TRP A 72 -24.62 -3.36 8.98
N ARG A 73 -24.95 -3.73 7.74
CA ARG A 73 -25.74 -4.92 7.40
C ARG A 73 -25.03 -5.62 6.25
N ALA A 74 -24.89 -6.93 6.35
CA ALA A 74 -24.21 -7.77 5.38
C ALA A 74 -25.03 -9.03 5.10
N VAL A 75 -25.20 -9.37 3.83
CA VAL A 75 -25.74 -10.67 3.42
C VAL A 75 -24.63 -11.70 3.58
N GLU A 76 -24.82 -12.64 4.50
CA GLU A 76 -23.85 -13.71 4.78
C GLU A 76 -24.18 -15.01 4.03
N SER A 77 -25.45 -15.20 3.65
CA SER A 77 -25.94 -16.31 2.84
C SER A 77 -26.95 -15.81 1.82
N ILE A 78 -26.81 -16.22 0.56
CA ILE A 78 -27.73 -15.81 -0.51
C ILE A 78 -29.14 -16.34 -0.21
N GLY A 79 -30.15 -15.48 -0.41
CA GLY A 79 -31.55 -15.77 -0.09
C GLY A 79 -31.93 -15.50 1.37
N ALA A 80 -30.98 -15.17 2.25
CA ALA A 80 -31.23 -14.80 3.64
C ALA A 80 -30.86 -13.32 3.88
N ASN A 81 -31.87 -12.48 4.07
CA ASN A 81 -31.64 -11.06 4.37
C ASN A 81 -31.20 -10.88 5.83
N PRO A 82 -30.22 -9.99 6.11
CA PRO A 82 -29.83 -9.68 7.47
C PRO A 82 -30.95 -8.93 8.20
N SER A 83 -30.93 -9.01 9.54
CA SER A 83 -31.80 -8.21 10.44
C SER A 83 -31.95 -6.77 9.96
N THR A 84 -33.16 -6.21 10.01
CA THR A 84 -33.42 -4.81 9.66
C THR A 84 -32.77 -3.84 10.65
N THR A 85 -32.59 -4.26 11.91
CA THR A 85 -31.71 -3.59 12.86
C THR A 85 -30.26 -3.90 12.49
N PRO A 86 -29.40 -2.88 12.28
CA PRO A 86 -28.01 -3.10 11.88
C PRO A 86 -27.18 -3.68 13.02
N LYS A 87 -26.11 -4.40 12.67
CA LYS A 87 -24.98 -4.62 13.56
C LYS A 87 -24.30 -3.27 13.79
N ARG A 88 -23.78 -3.04 15.00
CA ARG A 88 -23.22 -1.74 15.38
C ARG A 88 -21.96 -1.88 16.23
N TYR A 89 -21.04 -0.95 16.06
CA TYR A 89 -19.94 -0.71 16.98
C TYR A 89 -19.98 0.72 17.48
N GLY A 90 -19.90 0.92 18.79
CA GLY A 90 -19.62 2.21 19.41
C GLY A 90 -18.18 2.26 19.92
N TYR A 91 -17.46 3.36 19.69
CA TYR A 91 -16.04 3.51 20.02
C TYR A 91 -15.82 4.56 21.10
N ALA A 92 -15.10 4.18 22.16
CA ALA A 92 -14.67 5.05 23.23
C ALA A 92 -13.19 5.40 23.07
N TYR A 93 -12.84 6.65 23.40
CA TYR A 93 -11.48 7.16 23.28
C TYR A 93 -11.06 7.92 24.52
N ASP A 94 -9.77 7.86 24.84
CA ASP A 94 -9.20 8.74 25.86
C ASP A 94 -9.07 10.21 25.38
N LYS A 95 -8.48 11.04 26.23
CA LYS A 95 -8.32 12.49 25.98
C LYS A 95 -7.33 12.80 24.86
N ILE A 96 -6.45 11.86 24.48
CA ILE A 96 -5.47 12.02 23.40
C ILE A 96 -5.81 11.17 22.16
N ASN A 97 -7.06 10.71 22.07
CA ASN A 97 -7.64 10.00 20.92
C ASN A 97 -7.09 8.59 20.70
N ARG A 98 -6.59 7.92 21.74
CA ARG A 98 -6.34 6.47 21.71
C ARG A 98 -7.65 5.73 21.99
N LEU A 99 -7.90 4.64 21.27
CA LEU A 99 -9.10 3.82 21.41
C LEU A 99 -9.07 3.07 22.76
N THR A 100 -10.02 3.32 23.65
CA THR A 100 -10.07 2.64 24.96
C THR A 100 -11.05 1.48 24.99
N ALA A 101 -12.05 1.48 24.11
CA ALA A 101 -12.96 0.36 23.91
C ALA A 101 -13.69 0.45 22.57
N GLY A 102 -14.07 -0.71 22.02
CA GLY A 102 -15.08 -0.88 21.00
C GLY A 102 -16.17 -1.83 21.51
N PHE A 103 -17.41 -1.35 21.55
CA PHE A 103 -18.58 -2.12 22.01
C PHE A 103 -19.42 -2.54 20.82
N TYR A 104 -19.41 -3.84 20.53
CA TYR A 104 -20.34 -4.41 19.56
C TYR A 104 -21.74 -4.46 20.18
N GLN A 105 -22.73 -4.08 19.38
CA GLN A 105 -24.13 -4.07 19.75
C GLN A 105 -24.87 -5.03 18.83
N ASN A 106 -25.27 -6.16 19.41
CA ASN A 106 -26.05 -7.16 18.72
C ASN A 106 -27.43 -6.59 18.34
N PRO A 107 -27.91 -6.78 17.10
CA PRO A 107 -29.20 -6.24 16.66
C PRO A 107 -30.40 -6.61 17.53
N GLN A 108 -30.36 -7.79 18.17
CA GLN A 108 -31.43 -8.29 19.04
C GLN A 108 -31.17 -7.99 20.52
N LYS A 109 -29.90 -7.90 20.93
CA LYS A 109 -29.50 -7.67 22.32
C LYS A 109 -28.34 -6.66 22.40
N PRO A 110 -28.58 -5.35 22.23
CA PRO A 110 -27.50 -4.35 22.18
C PRO A 110 -26.58 -4.32 23.41
N ASN A 111 -27.09 -4.71 24.58
CA ASN A 111 -26.34 -4.77 25.84
C ASN A 111 -25.66 -6.14 26.09
N SER A 112 -25.58 -7.03 25.09
CA SER A 112 -25.06 -8.40 25.27
C SER A 112 -23.58 -8.44 25.65
N LYS A 113 -22.83 -7.35 25.44
CA LYS A 113 -21.36 -7.28 25.59
C LYS A 113 -20.62 -8.29 24.72
N GLU A 114 -21.27 -8.88 23.72
CA GLU A 114 -20.60 -9.76 22.75
C GLU A 114 -19.55 -8.94 21.98
N ASN A 115 -18.49 -9.60 21.51
CA ASN A 115 -17.48 -9.02 20.63
C ASN A 115 -16.94 -7.65 21.12
N THR A 116 -16.84 -7.46 22.42
CA THR A 116 -16.31 -6.24 23.05
C THR A 116 -14.79 -6.35 23.11
N GLU A 117 -14.11 -5.23 22.86
CA GLU A 117 -12.67 -5.09 23.05
C GLU A 117 -12.39 -3.84 23.87
N SER A 118 -11.61 -3.95 24.94
CA SER A 118 -11.40 -2.88 25.92
C SER A 118 -9.94 -2.87 26.37
N LEU A 119 -9.28 -1.73 26.25
CA LEU A 119 -7.83 -1.60 26.46
C LEU A 119 -7.46 -0.53 27.48
N ALA A 120 -6.32 -0.69 28.13
CA ALA A 120 -5.68 0.36 28.91
C ALA A 120 -4.26 0.60 28.39
N TYR A 121 -3.74 1.79 28.65
CA TYR A 121 -2.42 2.21 28.18
C TYR A 121 -1.61 2.84 29.30
N ASP A 122 -0.29 2.70 29.21
CA ASP A 122 0.63 3.55 29.95
C ASP A 122 0.74 4.96 29.30
N LEU A 123 1.63 5.80 29.84
CA LEU A 123 1.86 7.15 29.34
C LEU A 123 2.53 7.19 27.96
N ASN A 124 3.31 6.16 27.60
CA ASN A 124 4.00 6.05 26.31
C ASN A 124 3.13 5.39 25.23
N GLY A 125 1.93 4.94 25.58
CA GLY A 125 1.00 4.27 24.68
C GLY A 125 1.27 2.79 24.51
N ASN A 126 2.02 2.14 25.39
CA ASN A 126 2.02 0.69 25.46
C ASN A 126 0.68 0.20 26.02
N ILE A 127 0.12 -0.86 25.42
CA ILE A 127 -1.08 -1.51 25.96
C ILE A 127 -0.70 -2.20 27.28
N THR A 128 -1.37 -1.88 28.37
CA THR A 128 -1.12 -2.50 29.69
C THR A 128 -2.11 -3.60 30.01
N SER A 129 -3.32 -3.51 29.45
CA SER A 129 -4.32 -4.58 29.54
C SER A 129 -5.23 -4.60 28.33
N LEU A 130 -5.74 -5.78 28.02
CA LEU A 130 -6.73 -6.01 26.97
C LEU A 130 -7.78 -7.01 27.48
N TYR A 131 -9.03 -6.61 27.44
CA TYR A 131 -10.18 -7.45 27.76
C TYR A 131 -11.00 -7.66 26.49
N ARG A 132 -11.33 -8.93 26.18
CA ARG A 132 -12.10 -9.30 24.99
C ARG A 132 -13.15 -10.36 25.30
N THR A 133 -14.31 -10.21 24.67
CA THR A 133 -15.40 -11.20 24.68
C THR A 133 -15.76 -11.61 23.27
N SER A 134 -16.28 -12.82 23.08
CA SER A 134 -16.87 -13.30 21.82
C SER A 134 -18.39 -13.34 21.90
N VAL A 135 -19.02 -13.99 20.91
CA VAL A 135 -20.48 -14.25 20.89
C VAL A 135 -20.94 -15.08 22.09
N LEU A 136 -22.24 -15.06 22.37
CA LEU A 136 -22.89 -15.96 23.30
C LEU A 136 -22.81 -17.41 22.80
N GLU A 137 -22.25 -18.31 23.61
CA GLU A 137 -22.38 -19.75 23.36
C GLU A 137 -23.82 -20.21 23.57
N TYR A 138 -24.23 -21.26 22.84
CA TYR A 138 -25.57 -21.81 22.93
C TYR A 138 -25.88 -22.26 24.38
N GLY A 139 -26.98 -21.76 24.94
CA GLY A 139 -27.39 -22.04 26.32
C GLY A 139 -26.77 -21.11 27.38
N ASN A 140 -25.83 -20.24 27.03
CA ASN A 140 -25.27 -19.24 27.93
C ASN A 140 -26.06 -17.92 27.87
N THR A 141 -26.13 -17.21 29.01
CA THR A 141 -26.75 -15.88 29.14
C THR A 141 -25.73 -14.74 29.14
N THR A 142 -24.43 -15.07 29.22
CA THR A 142 -23.31 -14.13 29.23
C THR A 142 -22.32 -14.43 28.10
N PRO A 143 -21.74 -13.41 27.44
CA PRO A 143 -20.81 -13.63 26.34
C PRO A 143 -19.54 -14.32 26.86
N THR A 144 -18.94 -15.17 26.05
CA THR A 144 -17.71 -15.86 26.42
C THR A 144 -16.56 -14.86 26.52
N MET A 145 -15.91 -14.78 27.68
CA MET A 145 -14.66 -14.03 27.84
C MET A 145 -13.54 -14.84 27.21
N ILE A 146 -12.89 -14.27 26.20
CA ILE A 146 -11.81 -14.94 25.47
C ILE A 146 -10.44 -14.37 25.83
N ASP A 147 -10.39 -13.15 26.39
CA ASP A 147 -9.15 -12.52 26.82
C ASP A 147 -9.33 -11.67 28.06
N ASN A 148 -8.40 -11.80 29.00
CA ASN A 148 -8.17 -10.86 30.08
C ASN A 148 -6.66 -10.69 30.29
N LEU A 149 -6.04 -10.02 29.31
CA LEU A 149 -4.60 -9.91 29.16
C LEU A 149 -4.01 -8.83 30.05
N GLN A 150 -2.94 -9.17 30.75
CA GLN A 150 -2.04 -8.25 31.44
C GLN A 150 -0.69 -8.26 30.73
N TYR A 151 -0.25 -7.09 30.30
CA TYR A 151 1.03 -6.91 29.60
C TYR A 151 2.10 -6.48 30.59
N ILE A 152 3.23 -7.16 30.60
CA ILE A 152 4.37 -6.84 31.44
C ILE A 152 5.53 -6.43 30.55
N TYR A 153 6.12 -5.27 30.83
CA TYR A 153 7.21 -4.70 30.06
C TYR A 153 8.53 -4.74 30.83
N ALA A 154 9.62 -4.79 30.08
CA ALA A 154 10.97 -4.86 30.63
C ALA A 154 11.30 -3.64 31.50
N SER A 155 12.34 -3.79 32.33
CA SER A 155 12.82 -2.75 33.25
C SER A 155 11.72 -2.24 34.19
N GLY A 156 10.90 -3.14 34.74
CA GLY A 156 9.86 -2.78 35.70
C GLY A 156 8.74 -1.93 35.10
N ASN A 157 8.29 -2.26 33.88
CA ASN A 157 7.29 -1.51 33.12
C ASN A 157 7.71 -0.10 32.65
N ILE A 158 9.02 0.15 32.55
CA ILE A 158 9.56 1.43 32.06
C ILE A 158 9.96 1.34 30.57
N SER A 159 10.17 0.12 30.06
CA SER A 159 10.50 -0.12 28.65
C SER A 159 9.25 -0.20 27.76
N ASN A 160 9.46 -0.06 26.45
CA ASN A 160 8.47 -0.37 25.41
C ASN A 160 8.52 -1.84 24.95
N ARG A 161 9.51 -2.60 25.45
CA ARG A 161 9.71 -4.00 25.11
C ARG A 161 8.91 -4.90 26.05
N LEU A 162 7.94 -5.60 25.50
CA LEU A 162 7.06 -6.53 26.21
C LEU A 162 7.83 -7.79 26.63
N THR A 163 7.79 -8.20 27.89
CA THR A 163 8.48 -9.41 28.38
C THR A 163 7.59 -10.63 28.36
N ASN A 164 6.32 -10.50 28.75
CA ASN A 164 5.33 -11.57 28.73
C ASN A 164 3.91 -10.99 28.84
N ILE A 165 2.92 -11.83 28.57
CA ILE A 165 1.49 -11.52 28.68
C ILE A 165 0.86 -12.57 29.57
N ASN A 166 0.21 -12.19 30.66
CA ASN A 166 -0.61 -13.12 31.42
C ASN A 166 -2.06 -13.05 30.90
N ASP A 167 -2.65 -14.17 30.51
CA ASP A 167 -4.09 -14.23 30.26
C ASP A 167 -4.82 -14.82 31.47
N HIS A 168 -5.68 -14.00 32.09
CA HIS A 168 -6.53 -14.41 33.20
C HIS A 168 -7.86 -15.01 32.74
N ALA A 169 -8.18 -14.99 31.44
CA ALA A 169 -9.35 -15.68 30.90
C ALA A 169 -9.07 -17.17 30.71
N GLN A 170 -7.81 -17.55 30.45
CA GLN A 170 -7.36 -18.91 30.21
C GLN A 170 -8.10 -19.55 29.02
N ASN A 171 -8.36 -18.75 27.98
CA ASN A 171 -9.14 -19.16 26.82
C ASN A 171 -8.36 -18.95 25.52
N ALA A 172 -7.77 -20.03 25.01
CA ALA A 172 -6.92 -19.98 23.82
C ALA A 172 -7.65 -19.61 22.51
N THR A 173 -8.98 -19.44 22.50
CA THR A 173 -9.70 -18.91 21.34
C THR A 173 -9.48 -17.40 21.13
N GLY A 174 -9.04 -16.70 22.18
CA GLY A 174 -8.52 -15.33 22.13
C GLY A 174 -7.01 -15.34 21.88
N TYR A 175 -6.25 -14.96 22.89
CA TYR A 175 -4.81 -15.10 22.97
C TYR A 175 -4.43 -16.54 23.33
N GLU A 176 -3.69 -17.17 22.43
CA GLU A 176 -3.14 -18.50 22.62
C GLU A 176 -1.96 -18.40 23.61
N GLY A 177 -2.19 -18.69 24.89
CA GLY A 177 -1.13 -18.87 25.90
C GLY A 177 -1.21 -17.96 27.13
N GLY A 178 -0.06 -17.77 27.80
CA GLY A 178 0.03 -16.92 28.98
C GLY A 178 1.27 -17.18 29.83
N GLY A 179 1.98 -16.11 30.17
CA GLY A 179 3.04 -16.06 31.16
C GLY A 179 4.44 -16.35 30.62
N GLN A 180 4.58 -16.83 29.38
CA GLN A 180 5.87 -17.19 28.82
C GLN A 180 6.71 -15.96 28.41
N THR A 181 8.02 -16.09 28.57
CA THR A 181 8.96 -15.00 28.24
C THR A 181 9.15 -14.88 26.73
N ILE A 182 8.96 -13.66 26.22
CA ILE A 182 9.19 -13.26 24.84
C ILE A 182 10.67 -12.87 24.66
N GLY A 183 11.35 -13.50 23.71
CA GLY A 183 12.75 -13.21 23.40
C GLY A 183 12.89 -12.05 22.42
N TYR A 184 13.97 -11.27 22.55
CA TYR A 184 14.33 -10.21 21.60
C TYR A 184 15.82 -10.21 21.28
N ASP A 185 16.16 -9.78 20.07
CA ASP A 185 17.54 -9.44 19.72
C ASP A 185 17.94 -8.03 20.21
N VAL A 186 19.19 -7.64 19.91
CA VAL A 186 19.76 -6.34 20.30
C VAL A 186 19.14 -5.15 19.55
N ASN A 187 18.52 -5.39 18.39
CA ASN A 187 17.81 -4.37 17.61
C ASN A 187 16.36 -4.20 18.09
N GLY A 188 15.91 -5.03 19.04
CA GLY A 188 14.55 -5.00 19.57
C GLY A 188 13.55 -5.76 18.69
N ASN A 189 14.02 -6.64 17.81
CA ASN A 189 13.16 -7.56 17.07
C ASN A 189 12.81 -8.76 17.97
N MET A 190 11.54 -9.17 17.98
CA MET A 190 11.10 -10.36 18.70
C MET A 190 11.66 -11.63 18.04
N ILE A 191 12.43 -12.44 18.77
CA ILE A 191 13.05 -13.67 18.25
C ILE A 191 12.34 -14.95 18.71
N SER A 192 11.42 -14.88 19.67
CA SER A 192 10.60 -16.01 20.11
C SER A 192 9.36 -15.53 20.84
N MET A 193 8.28 -16.31 20.75
CA MET A 193 7.03 -16.06 21.47
C MET A 193 6.39 -17.42 21.84
N PRO A 194 6.84 -18.03 22.95
CA PRO A 194 6.48 -19.41 23.27
C PRO A 194 4.99 -19.62 23.55
N ASP A 195 4.27 -18.59 24.00
CA ASP A 195 2.79 -18.63 24.14
C ASP A 195 2.12 -19.05 22.82
N LYS A 196 2.66 -18.58 21.68
CA LYS A 196 2.20 -18.92 20.32
C LYS A 196 2.91 -20.13 19.70
N GLY A 197 3.67 -20.86 20.51
CA GLY A 197 4.53 -21.95 20.05
C GLY A 197 5.70 -21.50 19.17
N ILE A 198 5.96 -20.19 19.02
CA ILE A 198 7.04 -19.66 18.18
C ILE A 198 8.36 -19.79 18.96
N SER A 199 9.21 -20.71 18.52
CA SER A 199 10.51 -20.98 19.13
C SER A 199 11.60 -20.08 18.55
N MET A 200 11.48 -19.63 17.30
CA MET A 200 12.52 -18.88 16.63
C MET A 200 11.98 -17.95 15.55
N ILE A 201 12.54 -16.74 15.49
CA ILE A 201 12.44 -15.82 14.36
C ILE A 201 13.85 -15.29 14.07
N LYS A 202 14.27 -15.33 12.81
CA LYS A 202 15.50 -14.67 12.34
C LYS A 202 15.18 -13.59 11.34
N TYR A 203 15.98 -12.53 11.40
CA TYR A 203 15.82 -11.33 10.62
C TYR A 203 16.96 -11.16 9.63
N ASN A 204 16.67 -10.57 8.47
CA ASN A 204 17.69 -10.17 7.52
C ASN A 204 18.23 -8.76 7.85
N HIS A 205 19.13 -8.23 7.01
CA HIS A 205 19.73 -6.91 7.21
C HIS A 205 18.75 -5.73 7.16
N LEU A 206 17.52 -5.94 6.67
CA LEU A 206 16.44 -4.95 6.66
C LEU A 206 15.49 -5.12 7.86
N ASN A 207 15.85 -5.94 8.85
CA ASN A 207 14.96 -6.36 9.95
C ASN A 207 13.65 -7.02 9.49
N LEU A 208 13.64 -7.63 8.30
CA LEU A 208 12.50 -8.43 7.82
C LEU A 208 12.63 -9.89 8.27
N PRO A 209 11.56 -10.52 8.78
CA PRO A 209 11.59 -11.92 9.23
C PRO A 209 11.76 -12.85 8.02
N HIS A 210 12.92 -13.49 7.89
CA HIS A 210 13.21 -14.39 6.76
C HIS A 210 13.15 -15.87 7.13
N HIS A 211 13.09 -16.18 8.43
CA HIS A 211 13.00 -17.54 8.93
C HIS A 211 12.21 -17.53 10.24
N LEU A 212 11.23 -18.43 10.37
CA LEU A 212 10.41 -18.58 11.55
C LEU A 212 10.17 -20.07 11.81
N GLU A 213 10.26 -20.49 13.07
CA GLU A 213 9.91 -21.85 13.52
C GLU A 213 8.86 -21.77 14.61
N TYR A 214 7.81 -22.58 14.49
CA TYR A 214 6.76 -22.69 15.51
C TYR A 214 6.15 -24.08 15.56
N SER A 215 5.60 -24.42 16.72
CA SER A 215 4.87 -25.66 16.95
C SER A 215 3.41 -25.37 17.28
N ARG A 216 2.51 -26.20 16.74
CA ARG A 216 1.13 -26.27 17.23
C ARG A 216 0.95 -27.58 17.99
N ASP A 217 0.56 -27.44 19.25
CA ASP A 217 0.28 -28.52 20.20
C ASP A 217 1.44 -29.54 20.39
N GLY A 218 2.68 -29.19 20.00
CA GLY A 218 3.82 -30.12 20.03
C GLY A 218 3.77 -31.22 18.97
N ILE A 219 2.76 -31.22 18.10
CA ILE A 219 2.48 -32.28 17.12
C ILE A 219 2.84 -31.82 15.71
N GLU A 220 2.48 -30.59 15.37
CA GLU A 220 2.76 -29.97 14.09
C GLU A 220 3.94 -29.01 14.25
N MET A 221 5.07 -29.33 13.63
CA MET A 221 6.23 -28.45 13.56
C MET A 221 6.22 -27.72 12.23
N VAL A 222 6.30 -26.41 12.26
CA VAL A 222 6.26 -25.57 11.07
C VAL A 222 7.50 -24.71 10.99
N LYS A 223 8.17 -24.78 9.84
CA LYS A 223 9.28 -23.91 9.47
C LYS A 223 8.89 -23.06 8.27
N LEU A 224 9.04 -21.76 8.40
CA LEU A 224 8.70 -20.77 7.40
C LEU A 224 9.94 -20.00 6.94
N ASP A 225 10.37 -20.20 5.71
CA ASP A 225 11.45 -19.42 5.08
C ASP A 225 10.87 -18.41 4.09
N THR A 226 11.27 -17.15 4.20
CA THR A 226 10.80 -16.07 3.32
C THR A 226 11.95 -15.42 2.58
N LYS A 227 11.80 -15.26 1.27
CA LYS A 227 12.76 -14.59 0.39
C LYS A 227 12.22 -13.22 -0.01
N TYR A 228 13.09 -12.22 0.09
CA TYR A 228 12.78 -10.83 -0.24
C TYR A 228 13.71 -10.31 -1.34
N ARG A 229 13.24 -9.32 -2.09
CA ARG A 229 14.08 -8.43 -2.90
C ARG A 229 14.88 -7.50 -1.99
N ALA A 230 15.89 -6.84 -2.56
CA ALA A 230 16.69 -5.84 -1.86
C ALA A 230 15.89 -4.60 -1.42
N ASP A 231 14.73 -4.35 -2.04
CA ASP A 231 13.79 -3.28 -1.66
C ASP A 231 12.81 -3.69 -0.55
N GLY A 232 12.87 -4.93 -0.07
CA GLY A 232 12.00 -5.48 0.97
C GLY A 232 10.72 -6.16 0.45
N THR A 233 10.47 -6.19 -0.86
CA THR A 233 9.32 -6.89 -1.43
C THR A 233 9.46 -8.41 -1.25
N LYS A 234 8.43 -9.05 -0.70
CA LYS A 234 8.37 -10.52 -0.59
C LYS A 234 8.28 -11.15 -1.98
N LEU A 235 9.11 -12.17 -2.23
CA LEU A 235 9.11 -12.94 -3.49
C LEU A 235 8.65 -14.38 -3.31
N ARG A 236 9.05 -15.03 -2.22
CA ARG A 236 8.77 -16.44 -2.00
C ARG A 236 8.58 -16.72 -0.51
N LYS A 237 7.68 -17.64 -0.21
CA LYS A 237 7.49 -18.22 1.11
C LYS A 237 7.55 -19.75 0.99
N VAL A 238 8.38 -20.40 1.79
CA VAL A 238 8.47 -21.87 1.86
C VAL A 238 8.03 -22.30 3.24
N ASN A 239 6.90 -22.99 3.31
CA ASN A 239 6.32 -23.51 4.52
C ASN A 239 6.55 -25.03 4.58
N THR A 240 7.39 -25.47 5.49
CA THR A 240 7.67 -26.89 5.75
C THR A 240 6.95 -27.31 7.02
N THR A 241 5.93 -28.13 6.86
CA THR A 241 5.15 -28.70 7.97
C THR A 241 5.55 -30.14 8.17
N THR A 242 6.00 -30.51 9.37
CA THR A 242 6.24 -31.89 9.78
C THR A 242 5.23 -32.26 10.86
N ILE A 243 4.39 -33.26 10.57
CA ILE A 243 3.40 -33.79 11.52
C ILE A 243 3.91 -35.13 12.04
N SER A 244 3.97 -35.24 13.37
CA SER A 244 4.35 -36.46 14.06
C SER A 244 3.11 -37.31 14.35
N GLY A 245 3.03 -38.50 13.76
CA GLY A 245 1.97 -39.48 13.99
C GLY A 245 2.44 -40.69 14.80
N ILE A 246 1.52 -41.61 15.09
CA ILE A 246 1.81 -42.82 15.89
C ILE A 246 2.88 -43.71 15.23
N ASN A 247 2.96 -43.72 13.89
CA ASN A 247 3.83 -44.63 13.11
C ASN A 247 4.83 -43.89 12.19
N GLY A 248 5.29 -42.70 12.57
CA GLY A 248 6.29 -41.94 11.81
C GLY A 248 5.89 -40.49 11.56
N TYR A 249 6.54 -39.86 10.58
CA TYR A 249 6.39 -38.44 10.30
C TYR A 249 6.02 -38.20 8.83
N THR A 250 5.12 -37.26 8.61
CA THR A 250 4.80 -36.73 7.27
C THR A 250 5.34 -35.31 7.18
N THR A 251 6.13 -35.04 6.14
CA THR A 251 6.61 -33.69 5.85
C THR A 251 5.95 -33.17 4.58
N SER A 252 5.35 -32.00 4.66
CA SER A 252 4.79 -31.27 3.53
C SER A 252 5.58 -29.98 3.34
N VAL A 253 6.15 -29.78 2.16
CA VAL A 253 6.83 -28.55 1.78
C VAL A 253 5.97 -27.81 0.77
N LYS A 254 5.44 -26.68 1.19
CA LYS A 254 4.63 -25.77 0.39
C LYS A 254 5.44 -24.54 0.00
N THR A 255 5.68 -24.37 -1.28
CA THR A 255 6.34 -23.18 -1.83
C THR A 255 5.28 -22.26 -2.44
N ILE A 256 5.27 -21.01 -2.01
CA ILE A 256 4.40 -19.95 -2.52
C ILE A 256 5.27 -18.86 -3.14
N ASP A 257 5.07 -18.60 -4.43
CA ASP A 257 5.73 -17.51 -5.16
C ASP A 257 4.79 -16.34 -5.35
N TYR A 258 5.33 -15.13 -5.15
CA TYR A 258 4.65 -13.86 -5.28
C TYR A 258 5.25 -13.11 -6.47
N LEU A 259 4.46 -12.90 -7.52
CA LEU A 259 4.86 -12.16 -8.71
C LEU A 259 3.79 -11.11 -9.02
N ASP A 260 4.03 -9.85 -8.66
CA ASP A 260 3.12 -8.72 -8.92
C ASP A 260 1.65 -9.00 -8.52
N GLY A 261 1.48 -9.70 -7.39
CA GLY A 261 0.18 -10.09 -6.84
C GLY A 261 -0.32 -11.47 -7.27
N PHE A 262 0.23 -12.06 -8.34
CA PHE A 262 -0.03 -13.45 -8.69
C PHE A 262 0.60 -14.37 -7.63
N GLN A 263 -0.19 -15.31 -7.13
CA GLN A 263 0.28 -16.33 -6.18
C GLN A 263 0.31 -17.70 -6.85
N TYR A 264 1.50 -18.27 -6.93
CA TYR A 264 1.71 -19.64 -7.37
C TYR A 264 2.00 -20.51 -6.15
N GLN A 265 1.48 -21.73 -6.14
CA GLN A 265 1.68 -22.69 -5.08
C GLN A 265 2.13 -24.03 -5.66
N ASN A 266 3.20 -24.56 -5.09
CA ASN A 266 3.64 -25.93 -5.31
C ASN A 266 3.71 -26.66 -3.96
N ILE A 267 3.22 -27.91 -3.89
CA ILE A 267 3.27 -28.73 -2.67
C ILE A 267 4.00 -30.03 -2.99
N THR A 268 5.01 -30.34 -2.20
CA THR A 268 5.68 -31.64 -2.22
C THR A 268 5.48 -32.33 -0.87
N ASN A 269 5.07 -33.59 -0.89
CA ASN A 269 4.88 -34.38 0.32
C ASN A 269 5.90 -35.52 0.33
N SER A 270 6.53 -35.74 1.49
CA SER A 270 7.42 -36.86 1.73
C SER A 270 7.09 -37.52 3.08
N GLY A 271 7.20 -38.84 3.13
CA GLY A 271 6.91 -39.63 4.33
C GLY A 271 8.05 -40.62 4.62
N GLY A 272 8.41 -40.77 5.89
CA GLY A 272 9.35 -41.79 6.36
C GLY A 272 8.58 -42.93 7.03
N GLY A 273 8.34 -44.01 6.29
CA GLY A 273 7.61 -45.22 6.72
C GLY A 273 7.01 -45.94 5.52
N GLY A 274 7.30 -47.24 5.35
CA GLY A 274 7.01 -47.98 4.12
C GLY A 274 5.52 -48.06 3.75
N GLY A 275 5.16 -47.50 2.60
CA GLY A 275 3.81 -47.56 2.01
C GLY A 275 3.47 -46.27 1.26
N GLY A 276 3.85 -46.20 -0.02
CA GLY A 276 4.04 -44.95 -0.76
C GLY A 276 2.79 -44.19 -1.22
N SER A 277 3.03 -42.98 -1.72
CA SER A 277 2.71 -42.64 -3.11
C SER A 277 3.60 -41.48 -3.57
N SER A 278 4.26 -41.70 -4.69
CA SER A 278 4.97 -40.71 -5.50
C SER A 278 3.96 -39.77 -6.16
N SER A 279 4.12 -38.46 -5.98
CA SER A 279 3.63 -37.48 -6.95
C SER A 279 4.80 -36.60 -7.38
N PHE A 280 4.90 -36.47 -8.69
CA PHE A 280 6.00 -35.98 -9.50
C PHE A 280 6.69 -34.73 -8.98
N SER A 281 8.02 -34.80 -8.87
CA SER A 281 8.87 -33.63 -8.78
C SER A 281 8.87 -32.92 -10.13
N ALA A 282 8.32 -31.71 -10.20
CA ALA A 282 8.82 -30.72 -11.14
C ALA A 282 9.94 -29.98 -10.41
N SER A 283 11.14 -30.11 -10.95
CA SER A 283 12.40 -29.53 -10.48
C SER A 283 12.29 -28.03 -10.18
N ASN A 284 13.07 -27.58 -9.19
CA ASN A 284 13.39 -26.18 -8.91
C ASN A 284 13.60 -25.38 -10.21
N LEU A 285 12.56 -24.69 -10.69
CA LEU A 285 12.74 -23.55 -11.57
C LEU A 285 13.11 -22.38 -10.66
N GLU A 286 14.42 -22.21 -10.50
CA GLU A 286 15.03 -20.93 -10.21
C GLU A 286 14.27 -19.83 -10.96
N SER A 287 13.94 -18.75 -10.24
CA SER A 287 13.40 -17.50 -10.75
C SER A 287 14.30 -16.81 -11.80
N SER A 288 15.32 -17.49 -12.32
CA SER A 288 16.22 -17.05 -13.39
C SER A 288 15.56 -16.99 -14.77
N ARG A 289 14.30 -17.43 -14.90
CA ARG A 289 13.49 -17.29 -16.12
C ARG A 289 12.07 -16.80 -15.80
N ALA A 290 11.95 -15.74 -15.01
CA ALA A 290 10.85 -14.79 -15.25
C ALA A 290 11.20 -13.98 -16.51
N MET A 291 11.31 -14.66 -17.65
CA MET A 291 11.21 -13.97 -18.94
C MET A 291 9.72 -13.84 -19.21
N GLU A 292 9.28 -12.62 -19.53
CA GLU A 292 7.95 -12.35 -20.06
C GLU A 292 7.63 -13.37 -21.13
N THR A 293 6.81 -14.37 -20.79
CA THR A 293 6.23 -15.24 -21.78
C THR A 293 4.81 -14.74 -21.94
N GLN A 294 4.63 -13.90 -22.96
CA GLN A 294 3.32 -13.56 -23.50
C GLN A 294 2.58 -14.86 -23.79
N ALA A 295 1.74 -15.32 -22.86
CA ALA A 295 0.83 -16.43 -23.11
C ALA A 295 -0.49 -15.87 -23.65
N PHE A 296 -0.46 -15.31 -24.86
CA PHE A 296 -1.54 -15.41 -25.83
C PHE A 296 -0.96 -15.20 -27.23
N SER A 297 -0.48 -16.29 -27.83
CA SER A 297 -0.33 -16.42 -29.27
C SER A 297 -1.07 -17.71 -29.65
N LEU A 298 -2.26 -17.57 -30.24
CA LEU A 298 -2.82 -18.62 -31.07
C LEU A 298 -1.91 -18.73 -32.30
N VAL A 299 -0.89 -19.61 -32.22
CA VAL A 299 -0.32 -20.14 -33.44
C VAL A 299 -1.36 -21.11 -33.97
N ASP A 300 -2.05 -20.71 -35.04
CA ASP A 300 -2.84 -21.63 -35.85
C ASP A 300 -1.86 -22.55 -36.58
N ILE A 301 -1.40 -23.59 -35.86
CA ILE A 301 -0.75 -24.74 -36.47
C ILE A 301 -1.89 -25.56 -37.04
N GLY A 302 -2.24 -25.25 -38.28
CA GLY A 302 -3.39 -25.83 -38.96
C GLY A 302 -3.50 -27.34 -38.72
N GLY A 303 -4.68 -27.75 -38.22
CA GLY A 303 -5.11 -29.15 -38.23
C GLY A 303 -4.97 -29.95 -36.94
N LEU A 304 -4.63 -29.34 -35.80
CA LEU A 304 -4.78 -29.99 -34.50
C LEU A 304 -5.96 -29.37 -33.74
N GLU A 305 -7.01 -30.18 -33.54
CA GLU A 305 -8.06 -29.90 -32.53
C GLU A 305 -7.38 -29.38 -31.25
N PRO A 306 -7.82 -28.24 -30.67
CA PRO A 306 -7.16 -27.69 -29.50
C PRO A 306 -7.22 -28.72 -28.36
N ILE A 307 -6.07 -29.33 -28.08
CA ILE A 307 -5.85 -30.06 -26.83
C ILE A 307 -6.12 -29.03 -25.74
N GLY A 308 -7.20 -29.21 -24.98
CA GLY A 308 -7.74 -28.22 -24.05
C GLY A 308 -6.63 -27.54 -23.27
N MET A 309 -6.65 -26.19 -23.23
CA MET A 309 -5.63 -25.38 -22.57
C MET A 309 -5.29 -25.99 -21.21
N ILE A 310 -4.07 -26.55 -21.09
CA ILE A 310 -3.60 -27.11 -19.83
C ILE A 310 -3.43 -25.93 -18.89
N LYS A 311 -4.35 -25.77 -17.93
CA LYS A 311 -4.22 -24.77 -16.87
C LYS A 311 -2.86 -24.94 -16.19
N ASN A 312 -2.22 -23.83 -15.87
CA ASN A 312 -1.08 -23.86 -14.97
C ASN A 312 -1.56 -24.34 -13.59
N SER A 313 -1.19 -25.55 -13.20
CA SER A 313 -1.63 -26.17 -11.93
C SER A 313 -1.20 -25.37 -10.70
N ASP A 314 -0.12 -24.59 -10.83
CA ASP A 314 0.52 -23.93 -9.70
C ASP A 314 -0.09 -22.55 -9.46
N LEU A 315 -0.60 -21.84 -10.48
CA LEU A 315 -1.23 -20.53 -10.29
C LEU A 315 -2.54 -20.68 -9.48
N GLN A 316 -2.62 -20.06 -8.30
CA GLN A 316 -3.79 -20.17 -7.43
C GLN A 316 -4.80 -19.04 -7.69
N PHE A 317 -4.36 -17.79 -7.53
CA PHE A 317 -5.19 -16.62 -7.71
C PHE A 317 -4.32 -15.37 -7.90
N PHE A 318 -4.96 -14.27 -8.33
CA PHE A 318 -4.32 -12.96 -8.43
C PHE A 318 -5.34 -11.85 -8.12
N PRO A 319 -4.89 -10.67 -7.66
CA PRO A 319 -5.78 -9.56 -7.33
C PRO A 319 -6.39 -8.94 -8.58
N THR A 320 -7.61 -8.42 -8.42
CA THR A 320 -8.29 -7.56 -9.37
C THR A 320 -8.60 -6.21 -8.71
N ALA A 321 -9.13 -5.24 -9.47
CA ALA A 321 -9.46 -3.93 -8.91
C ALA A 321 -10.50 -4.01 -7.77
N GLU A 322 -11.46 -4.93 -7.87
CA GLU A 322 -12.57 -5.12 -6.93
C GLU A 322 -12.41 -6.33 -6.00
N GLY A 323 -11.34 -7.12 -6.13
CA GLY A 323 -11.14 -8.34 -5.35
C GLY A 323 -10.03 -9.21 -5.90
N PHE A 324 -10.38 -10.41 -6.36
CA PHE A 324 -9.45 -11.43 -6.84
C PHE A 324 -10.05 -12.24 -8.00
N TYR A 325 -9.21 -12.91 -8.76
CA TYR A 325 -9.60 -14.00 -9.64
C TYR A 325 -9.00 -15.31 -9.10
N ASP A 326 -9.88 -16.24 -8.72
CA ASP A 326 -9.51 -17.62 -8.34
C ASP A 326 -9.30 -18.43 -9.61
N TYR A 327 -8.03 -18.63 -9.98
CA TYR A 327 -7.63 -19.27 -11.22
C TYR A 327 -7.98 -20.76 -11.22
N GLN A 328 -7.95 -21.41 -10.05
CA GLN A 328 -8.30 -22.83 -9.94
C GLN A 328 -9.78 -23.05 -10.27
N LYS A 329 -10.64 -22.12 -9.85
CA LYS A 329 -12.10 -22.21 -10.05
C LYS A 329 -12.65 -21.45 -11.26
N ASP A 330 -11.79 -20.78 -12.03
CA ASP A 330 -12.20 -19.83 -13.09
C ASP A 330 -13.19 -18.77 -12.60
N GLN A 331 -12.96 -18.27 -11.39
CA GLN A 331 -13.97 -17.52 -10.66
C GLN A 331 -13.50 -16.12 -10.29
N TYR A 332 -14.23 -15.11 -10.75
CA TYR A 332 -14.10 -13.75 -10.23
C TYR A 332 -14.71 -13.65 -8.83
N ILE A 333 -13.90 -13.15 -7.89
CA ILE A 333 -14.27 -12.85 -6.52
C ILE A 333 -14.24 -11.33 -6.32
N TYR A 334 -15.37 -10.79 -5.90
CA TYR A 334 -15.56 -9.37 -5.60
C TYR A 334 -15.65 -9.16 -4.09
N GLN A 335 -15.23 -7.99 -3.62
CA GLN A 335 -15.18 -7.70 -2.18
C GLN A 335 -15.85 -6.38 -1.84
N TYR A 336 -16.76 -6.43 -0.87
CA TYR A 336 -17.13 -5.25 -0.09
C TYR A 336 -16.09 -5.01 1.01
N LYS A 337 -15.55 -3.79 1.03
CA LYS A 337 -14.57 -3.35 2.02
C LYS A 337 -15.14 -2.19 2.83
N ASP A 338 -14.78 -2.13 4.11
CA ASP A 338 -15.13 -0.99 4.97
C ASP A 338 -14.18 0.21 4.73
N HIS A 339 -14.31 1.26 5.56
CA HIS A 339 -13.56 2.50 5.43
C HIS A 339 -12.05 2.37 5.61
N LEU A 340 -11.59 1.27 6.21
CA LEU A 340 -10.18 0.96 6.42
C LEU A 340 -9.65 -0.03 5.38
N GLY A 341 -10.50 -0.45 4.45
CA GLY A 341 -10.18 -1.47 3.46
C GLY A 341 -10.27 -2.90 3.99
N ASN A 342 -10.89 -3.14 5.15
CA ASN A 342 -11.07 -4.50 5.66
C ASN A 342 -12.10 -5.25 4.82
N THR A 343 -11.79 -6.46 4.39
CA THR A 343 -12.72 -7.31 3.64
C THR A 343 -13.90 -7.72 4.52
N ARG A 344 -15.12 -7.27 4.21
CA ARG A 344 -16.35 -7.59 4.97
C ARG A 344 -17.15 -8.72 4.33
N VAL A 345 -17.35 -8.66 3.02
CA VAL A 345 -18.08 -9.69 2.26
C VAL A 345 -17.31 -9.96 0.98
N SER A 346 -16.98 -11.22 0.71
CA SER A 346 -16.49 -11.68 -0.59
C SER A 346 -17.60 -12.46 -1.28
N PHE A 347 -17.81 -12.22 -2.57
CA PHE A 347 -18.88 -12.85 -3.35
C PHE A 347 -18.45 -13.08 -4.79
N GLY A 348 -19.08 -14.04 -5.46
CA GLY A 348 -18.75 -14.44 -6.83
C GLY A 348 -19.92 -15.13 -7.53
N ARG A 349 -19.68 -15.70 -8.71
CA ARG A 349 -20.61 -16.63 -9.34
C ARG A 349 -20.10 -18.05 -9.19
N ASN A 350 -20.95 -18.98 -8.79
CA ASN A 350 -20.60 -20.40 -8.80
C ASN A 350 -20.54 -20.94 -10.24
N SER A 351 -20.21 -22.22 -10.40
CA SER A 351 -20.12 -22.89 -11.69
C SER A 351 -21.44 -22.92 -12.49
N ALA A 352 -22.59 -22.81 -11.80
CA ALA A 352 -23.91 -22.68 -12.42
C ALA A 352 -24.26 -21.22 -12.80
N GLY A 353 -23.35 -20.28 -12.58
CA GLY A 353 -23.53 -18.85 -12.87
C GLY A 353 -24.36 -18.09 -11.84
N ALA A 354 -24.78 -18.73 -10.74
CA ALA A 354 -25.55 -18.11 -9.67
C ALA A 354 -24.65 -17.33 -8.70
N LEU A 355 -25.17 -16.22 -8.15
CA LEU A 355 -24.48 -15.43 -7.13
C LEU A 355 -24.27 -16.27 -5.87
N GLU A 356 -23.08 -16.19 -5.27
CA GLU A 356 -22.76 -16.82 -3.99
C GLU A 356 -21.92 -15.91 -3.10
N ILE A 357 -22.10 -16.03 -1.78
CA ILE A 357 -21.19 -15.46 -0.77
C ILE A 357 -20.09 -16.49 -0.52
N VAL A 358 -18.83 -16.10 -0.70
CA VAL A 358 -17.69 -17.00 -0.52
C VAL A 358 -16.94 -16.78 0.78
N ASP A 359 -17.05 -15.59 1.39
CA ASP A 359 -16.49 -15.27 2.71
C ASP A 359 -17.21 -14.07 3.34
N ALA A 360 -17.33 -14.04 4.67
CA ALA A 360 -17.94 -12.93 5.40
C ALA A 360 -17.24 -12.72 6.76
N ASN A 361 -16.66 -11.54 6.97
CA ASN A 361 -15.82 -11.24 8.13
C ASN A 361 -16.31 -9.99 8.87
N ASP A 362 -16.23 -10.05 10.20
CA ASP A 362 -16.45 -8.93 11.11
C ASP A 362 -15.23 -8.86 12.04
N TYR A 363 -14.77 -7.67 12.41
CA TYR A 363 -13.49 -7.52 13.12
C TYR A 363 -13.68 -6.81 14.45
N TYR A 364 -12.90 -7.22 15.45
CA TYR A 364 -12.57 -6.39 16.60
C TYR A 364 -11.80 -5.15 16.13
N PRO A 365 -11.83 -4.03 16.89
CA PRO A 365 -11.16 -2.80 16.51
C PRO A 365 -9.68 -2.94 16.10
N PHE A 366 -8.90 -3.72 16.86
CA PHE A 366 -7.48 -3.99 16.55
C PHE A 366 -7.26 -5.09 15.50
N GLY A 367 -8.32 -5.61 14.86
CA GLY A 367 -8.23 -6.39 13.63
C GLY A 367 -8.29 -7.91 13.78
N MET A 368 -8.46 -8.43 15.00
CA MET A 368 -8.82 -9.83 15.20
C MET A 368 -10.20 -10.08 14.59
N ASN A 369 -10.40 -11.21 13.90
CA ASN A 369 -11.68 -11.57 13.32
C ASN A 369 -12.64 -12.05 14.43
N HIS A 370 -13.93 -11.77 14.29
CA HIS A 370 -14.95 -12.29 15.20
C HIS A 370 -15.01 -13.81 15.09
N LEU A 371 -15.14 -14.46 16.24
CA LEU A 371 -15.34 -15.90 16.33
C LEU A 371 -16.82 -16.19 16.02
N LYS A 372 -17.13 -16.59 14.78
CA LYS A 372 -18.53 -16.89 14.36
C LYS A 372 -18.98 -18.31 14.75
N SER A 373 -18.05 -19.26 14.88
CA SER A 373 -18.31 -20.64 15.29
C SER A 373 -17.03 -21.36 15.78
N GLY A 374 -16.13 -20.64 16.44
CA GLY A 374 -14.78 -21.09 16.80
C GLY A 374 -13.68 -20.20 16.19
N ASN A 375 -12.52 -20.77 15.87
CA ASN A 375 -11.31 -20.05 15.44
C ASN A 375 -11.48 -19.27 14.12
N SER A 376 -10.72 -18.19 13.95
CA SER A 376 -10.66 -17.42 12.69
C SER A 376 -10.24 -18.32 11.54
N PHE A 377 -11.00 -18.28 10.43
CA PHE A 377 -10.68 -19.06 9.23
C PHE A 377 -9.35 -18.63 8.62
N PHE A 378 -8.42 -19.58 8.48
CA PHE A 378 -7.22 -19.49 7.65
C PHE A 378 -7.34 -20.55 6.53
N GLY A 379 -7.19 -20.12 5.27
CA GLY A 379 -7.24 -21.01 4.11
C GLY A 379 -5.86 -21.20 3.51
N SER A 380 -5.42 -22.43 3.25
CA SER A 380 -4.15 -22.65 2.54
C SER A 380 -4.17 -21.98 1.16
N SER A 381 -3.24 -21.06 0.89
CA SER A 381 -3.06 -20.32 -0.38
C SER A 381 -4.39 -19.85 -0.96
N SER A 382 -5.15 -19.15 -0.14
CA SER A 382 -6.46 -18.64 -0.52
C SER A 382 -6.47 -17.12 -0.46
N TYR A 383 -7.15 -16.50 -1.42
CA TYR A 383 -7.48 -15.08 -1.37
C TYR A 383 -8.22 -14.71 -0.07
N LYS A 384 -8.87 -15.68 0.60
CA LYS A 384 -9.54 -15.51 1.88
C LYS A 384 -8.60 -15.13 3.02
N ASN A 385 -7.29 -15.27 2.86
CA ASN A 385 -6.30 -14.81 3.84
C ASN A 385 -6.11 -13.29 3.81
N TYR A 386 -6.57 -12.60 2.77
CA TYR A 386 -6.51 -11.15 2.65
C TYR A 386 -7.71 -10.49 3.33
N LYS A 387 -7.56 -10.24 4.63
CA LYS A 387 -8.66 -9.88 5.54
C LYS A 387 -8.56 -8.43 6.03
N TYR A 388 -7.99 -8.23 7.22
CA TYR A 388 -7.84 -6.93 7.85
C TYR A 388 -6.85 -6.05 7.06
N ASN A 389 -7.26 -4.83 6.74
CA ASN A 389 -6.61 -3.88 5.81
C ASN A 389 -6.20 -4.48 4.45
N GLY A 390 -6.82 -5.59 4.05
CA GLY A 390 -6.43 -6.36 2.86
C GLY A 390 -5.02 -6.94 2.95
N LYS A 391 -4.52 -7.21 4.17
CA LYS A 391 -3.23 -7.84 4.44
C LYS A 391 -3.38 -9.35 4.57
N GLU A 392 -2.33 -10.08 4.16
CA GLU A 392 -2.29 -11.53 4.19
C GLU A 392 -2.07 -12.00 5.63
N LEU A 393 -3.08 -12.67 6.20
CA LEU A 393 -2.95 -13.43 7.44
C LEU A 393 -2.03 -14.62 7.16
N GLN A 394 -0.94 -14.74 7.93
CA GLN A 394 0.00 -15.85 7.85
C GLN A 394 -0.46 -17.03 8.72
N GLU A 395 0.13 -18.19 8.47
CA GLU A 395 -0.12 -19.41 9.24
C GLU A 395 0.25 -19.26 10.72
N SER A 396 1.14 -18.33 11.07
CA SER A 396 1.48 -17.97 12.45
C SER A 396 0.40 -17.16 13.17
N GLY A 397 -0.70 -16.80 12.49
CA GLY A 397 -1.74 -15.92 13.03
C GLY A 397 -1.41 -14.42 12.94
N MET A 398 -0.26 -14.06 12.38
CA MET A 398 0.17 -12.66 12.20
C MET A 398 -0.20 -12.14 10.80
N TYR A 399 -0.59 -10.87 10.71
CA TYR A 399 -0.77 -10.22 9.41
C TYR A 399 0.56 -9.72 8.85
N ASP A 400 0.82 -10.00 7.59
CA ASP A 400 1.98 -9.43 6.90
C ASP A 400 1.65 -8.08 6.26
N TYR A 401 2.31 -7.04 6.76
CA TYR A 401 2.19 -5.69 6.23
C TYR A 401 3.28 -5.31 5.22
N GLY A 402 4.29 -6.14 5.05
CA GLY A 402 5.47 -5.88 4.23
C GLY A 402 6.70 -5.71 5.11
N ALA A 403 6.82 -4.56 5.79
CA ALA A 403 7.96 -4.26 6.64
C ALA A 403 7.91 -4.94 8.01
N ARG A 404 6.72 -5.31 8.49
CA ARG A 404 6.51 -5.92 9.82
C ARG A 404 5.35 -6.92 9.80
N PHE A 405 5.40 -7.87 10.73
CA PHE A 405 4.28 -8.76 11.04
C PHE A 405 3.47 -8.21 12.23
N TYR A 406 2.18 -8.01 12.02
CA TYR A 406 1.24 -7.46 12.99
C TYR A 406 0.52 -8.57 13.75
N MET A 407 0.48 -8.49 15.07
CA MET A 407 -0.26 -9.40 15.94
C MET A 407 -1.56 -8.74 16.38
N ALA A 408 -2.67 -9.06 15.70
CA ALA A 408 -3.96 -8.44 15.91
C ALA A 408 -4.64 -8.85 17.23
N ASP A 409 -4.34 -10.06 17.71
CA ASP A 409 -4.82 -10.62 18.97
C ASP A 409 -4.29 -9.86 20.19
N ILE A 410 -3.08 -9.30 20.10
CA ILE A 410 -2.46 -8.47 21.15
C ILE A 410 -2.27 -6.98 20.77
N GLY A 411 -2.76 -6.58 19.59
CA GLY A 411 -2.84 -5.18 19.16
C GLY A 411 -1.49 -4.47 18.95
N ARG A 412 -0.40 -5.19 18.63
CA ARG A 412 0.94 -4.58 18.50
C ARG A 412 1.87 -5.27 17.49
N TRP A 413 2.97 -4.59 17.16
CA TRP A 413 4.06 -5.14 16.37
C TRP A 413 5.06 -5.93 17.23
N GLY A 414 5.70 -6.95 16.63
CA GLY A 414 6.82 -7.68 17.25
C GLY A 414 8.19 -7.03 17.04
N VAL A 415 8.26 -5.98 16.22
CA VAL A 415 9.49 -5.33 15.76
C VAL A 415 9.37 -3.82 15.90
N VAL A 416 10.49 -3.14 16.19
CA VAL A 416 10.60 -1.68 16.25
C VAL A 416 10.26 -1.09 14.88
N ASP A 417 9.48 -0.02 14.87
CA ASP A 417 9.20 0.75 13.65
C ASP A 417 10.49 1.29 13.02
N GLU A 418 10.69 1.04 11.73
CA GLU A 418 11.83 1.59 10.96
C GLU A 418 11.81 3.12 10.94
N LEU A 419 10.63 3.74 11.04
CA LEU A 419 10.44 5.19 11.07
C LEU A 419 9.98 5.69 12.45
N ALA A 420 10.35 4.99 13.53
CA ALA A 420 9.98 5.33 14.90
C ALA A 420 10.28 6.81 15.26
N GLU A 421 11.33 7.40 14.67
CA GLU A 421 11.73 8.79 14.88
C GLU A 421 10.72 9.83 14.39
N LYS A 422 9.80 9.44 13.49
CA LYS A 422 8.67 10.28 13.07
C LYS A 422 7.53 10.28 14.10
N SER A 423 7.42 9.23 14.89
CA SER A 423 6.33 8.97 15.84
C SER A 423 6.80 8.97 17.29
N ARG A 424 7.68 9.91 17.66
CA ARG A 424 8.35 9.99 18.99
C ARG A 424 7.43 10.00 20.21
N ARG A 425 6.14 10.30 20.01
CA ARG A 425 5.12 10.35 21.08
C ARG A 425 4.52 8.99 21.42
N PHE A 426 4.81 7.95 20.62
CA PHE A 426 4.25 6.63 20.77
C PHE A 426 5.37 5.59 20.91
N THR A 427 5.08 4.51 21.62
CA THR A 427 5.94 3.33 21.65
C THR A 427 6.27 2.85 20.22
N PRO A 428 7.52 2.46 19.90
CA PRO A 428 7.89 2.02 18.56
C PRO A 428 7.23 0.72 18.11
N TYR A 429 6.48 0.06 19.01
CA TYR A 429 5.73 -1.16 18.72
C TYR A 429 4.22 -0.91 18.54
N ASN A 430 3.76 0.34 18.60
CA ASN A 430 2.34 0.67 18.50
C ASN A 430 1.77 0.36 17.11
N TYR A 431 0.56 -0.16 17.05
CA TYR A 431 -0.20 -0.26 15.81
C TYR A 431 -1.13 0.94 15.65
N ALA A 432 -1.12 1.57 14.48
CA ALA A 432 -2.06 2.62 14.08
C ALA A 432 -2.23 3.74 15.13
N VAL A 433 -1.15 4.14 15.82
CA VAL A 433 -1.14 5.15 16.91
C VAL A 433 -2.21 4.89 17.99
N ASN A 434 -2.49 3.61 18.25
CA ASN A 434 -3.54 3.12 19.14
C ASN A 434 -4.96 3.62 18.78
N ASN A 435 -5.20 3.98 17.51
CA ASN A 435 -6.51 4.35 16.99
C ASN A 435 -6.76 3.65 15.64
N PRO A 436 -6.92 2.32 15.65
CA PRO A 436 -7.07 1.51 14.44
C PRO A 436 -8.39 1.72 13.70
N ILE A 437 -9.30 2.52 14.27
CA ILE A 437 -10.56 2.90 13.63
C ILE A 437 -10.38 4.07 12.66
N MET A 438 -9.34 4.89 12.86
CA MET A 438 -9.03 6.07 12.05
C MET A 438 -7.79 5.91 11.18
N PHE A 439 -6.81 5.14 11.67
CA PHE A 439 -5.51 5.00 11.06
C PHE A 439 -5.29 3.56 10.61
N ILE A 440 -4.55 3.42 9.51
CA ILE A 440 -4.01 2.16 9.02
C ILE A 440 -2.50 2.32 8.90
N ASP A 441 -1.74 1.26 9.03
CA ASP A 441 -0.33 1.26 8.58
C ASP A 441 -0.28 0.60 7.20
N PRO A 442 -0.02 1.32 6.09
CA PRO A 442 -0.15 0.72 4.76
C PRO A 442 0.92 -0.31 4.41
N ASP A 443 2.12 -0.19 4.96
CA ASP A 443 3.27 -1.05 4.62
C ASP A 443 4.05 -1.54 5.85
N GLY A 444 3.56 -1.22 7.06
CA GLY A 444 4.21 -1.57 8.31
C GLY A 444 5.34 -0.60 8.67
N ARG A 445 5.32 0.66 8.20
CA ARG A 445 6.37 1.66 8.53
C ARG A 445 5.81 2.97 9.07
N GLU A 446 4.55 3.30 8.82
CA GLU A 446 4.00 4.56 9.29
C GLU A 446 2.47 4.50 9.31
N ALA A 447 1.88 4.81 10.46
CA ALA A 447 0.44 4.97 10.57
C ALA A 447 -0.04 6.18 9.74
N GLN A 448 -0.97 5.95 8.83
CA GLN A 448 -1.59 6.95 7.98
C GLN A 448 -3.09 7.02 8.24
N CYS A 449 -3.62 8.25 8.24
CA CYS A 449 -5.06 8.46 8.27
C CYS A 449 -5.65 8.02 6.92
N CYS A 450 -6.78 7.31 6.96
CA CYS A 450 -7.43 6.71 5.80
C CYS A 450 -7.62 7.66 4.60
N GLY A 451 -7.87 8.96 4.82
CA GLY A 451 -8.02 9.96 3.76
C GLY A 451 -6.71 10.42 3.07
N LYS A 452 -5.55 10.28 3.72
CA LYS A 452 -4.25 10.65 3.13
C LYS A 452 -3.69 9.55 2.23
N TYR A 453 -3.96 8.29 2.56
CA TYR A 453 -3.57 7.15 1.73
C TYR A 453 -4.19 7.24 0.32
N TRP A 454 -5.51 7.42 0.23
CA TRP A 454 -6.20 7.56 -1.06
C TRP A 454 -5.77 8.80 -1.85
N ASN A 455 -5.51 9.91 -1.17
CA ASN A 455 -4.95 11.10 -1.82
C ASN A 455 -3.52 10.87 -2.34
N SER A 456 -2.68 10.14 -1.60
CA SER A 456 -1.32 9.78 -2.03
C SER A 456 -1.36 8.86 -3.25
N VAL A 457 -2.22 7.84 -3.24
CA VAL A 457 -2.48 6.93 -4.37
C VAL A 457 -2.97 7.71 -5.60
N TRP A 458 -3.93 8.62 -5.43
CA TRP A 458 -4.46 9.45 -6.50
C TRP A 458 -3.43 10.44 -7.06
N THR A 459 -2.55 10.96 -6.19
CA THR A 459 -1.46 11.87 -6.60
C THR A 459 -0.39 11.11 -7.40
N GLY A 460 -0.07 9.86 -6.99
CA GLY A 460 0.79 8.96 -7.75
C GLY A 460 0.21 8.62 -9.13
N PHE A 461 -1.10 8.33 -9.20
CA PHE A 461 -1.81 8.10 -10.47
C PHE A 461 -1.73 9.31 -11.40
N LYS A 462 -1.96 10.53 -10.88
CA LYS A 462 -1.83 11.76 -11.67
C LYS A 462 -0.42 11.97 -12.22
N GLN A 463 0.60 11.64 -11.44
CA GLN A 463 1.99 11.79 -11.86
C GLN A 463 2.36 10.79 -12.96
N GLU A 464 1.85 9.56 -12.88
CA GLU A 464 2.10 8.56 -13.90
C GLU A 464 1.33 8.83 -15.20
N ALA A 465 0.08 9.28 -15.09
CA ALA A 465 -0.66 9.81 -16.24
C ALA A 465 0.06 11.00 -16.90
N LYS A 466 0.67 11.89 -16.11
CA LYS A 466 1.51 12.99 -16.62
C LYS A 466 2.71 12.46 -17.41
N ASN A 467 3.41 11.44 -16.88
CA ASN A 467 4.57 10.82 -17.53
C ASN A 467 4.18 10.19 -18.88
N ILE A 468 3.06 9.46 -18.92
CA ILE A 468 2.52 8.83 -20.14
C ILE A 468 2.15 9.88 -21.19
N VAL A 469 1.44 10.95 -20.80
CA VAL A 469 1.02 12.02 -21.72
C VAL A 469 2.23 12.74 -22.32
N VAL A 470 3.21 13.09 -21.49
CA VAL A 470 4.43 13.77 -21.97
C VAL A 470 5.23 12.87 -22.91
N GLY A 471 5.39 11.58 -22.56
CA GLY A 471 6.07 10.60 -23.42
C GLY A 471 5.37 10.40 -24.77
N SER A 472 4.03 10.33 -24.77
CA SER A 472 3.22 10.18 -25.99
C SER A 472 3.38 11.37 -26.94
N ILE A 473 3.40 12.59 -26.38
CA ILE A 473 3.52 13.82 -27.15
C ILE A 473 4.94 13.99 -27.73
N GLN A 474 5.96 13.57 -26.98
CA GLN A 474 7.35 13.56 -27.46
C GLN A 474 7.57 12.57 -28.60
N LEU A 475 6.90 11.41 -28.61
CA LEU A 475 6.94 10.47 -29.73
C LEU A 475 6.23 11.00 -31.00
N ALA A 476 5.19 11.83 -30.84
CA ALA A 476 4.46 12.46 -31.95
C ALA A 476 5.22 13.63 -32.61
N ALA A 477 6.24 14.16 -31.94
CA ALA A 477 7.05 15.29 -32.42
C ALA A 477 8.08 14.85 -33.48
N ARG A 478 7.63 14.48 -34.69
CA ARG A 478 8.49 14.38 -35.88
C ARG A 478 8.55 15.72 -36.63
N PRO A 479 9.68 16.09 -37.25
CA PRO A 479 9.92 17.46 -37.68
C PRO A 479 9.03 17.87 -38.87
N GLY A 480 8.04 18.72 -38.57
CA GLY A 480 7.31 19.55 -39.52
C GLY A 480 7.06 20.92 -38.87
N LYS A 481 7.45 22.01 -39.54
CA LYS A 481 7.58 23.37 -38.97
C LYS A 481 6.29 23.96 -38.38
N VAL A 482 5.11 23.43 -38.73
CA VAL A 482 3.79 23.86 -38.21
C VAL A 482 3.27 22.94 -37.10
N ILE A 483 3.66 21.66 -37.09
CA ILE A 483 3.25 20.65 -36.11
C ILE A 483 4.05 20.80 -34.80
N GLY A 484 5.34 21.20 -34.90
CA GLY A 484 6.22 21.36 -33.75
C GLY A 484 5.81 22.46 -32.76
N THR A 485 5.21 23.56 -33.22
CA THR A 485 4.84 24.71 -32.36
C THR A 485 3.60 24.42 -31.50
N THR A 486 2.61 23.74 -32.08
CA THR A 486 1.39 23.33 -31.36
C THR A 486 1.67 22.16 -30.41
N ILE A 487 2.53 21.22 -30.82
CA ILE A 487 3.03 20.16 -29.92
C ILE A 487 3.85 20.76 -28.77
N GLY A 488 4.74 21.71 -29.04
CA GLY A 488 5.55 22.37 -28.01
C GLY A 488 4.72 23.13 -26.97
N THR A 489 3.65 23.82 -27.40
CA THR A 489 2.73 24.50 -26.47
C THR A 489 1.86 23.54 -25.68
N ALA A 490 1.46 22.40 -26.26
CA ALA A 490 0.77 21.33 -25.52
C ALA A 490 1.68 20.65 -24.48
N ILE A 491 2.97 20.44 -24.81
CA ILE A 491 3.98 19.94 -23.86
C ILE A 491 4.12 20.91 -22.68
N ASN A 492 4.18 22.22 -22.95
CA ASN A 492 4.32 23.23 -21.90
C ASN A 492 3.07 23.30 -21.00
N ASP A 493 1.86 23.19 -21.56
CA ASP A 493 0.62 23.10 -20.78
C ASP A 493 0.57 21.83 -19.93
N ALA A 494 1.01 20.68 -20.47
CA ALA A 494 1.11 19.43 -19.71
C ALA A 494 2.14 19.52 -18.58
N LYS A 495 3.30 20.14 -18.84
CA LYS A 495 4.31 20.42 -17.81
C LYS A 495 3.78 21.35 -16.72
N ALA A 496 2.93 22.31 -17.07
CA ALA A 496 2.25 23.25 -16.18
C ALA A 496 0.98 22.70 -15.51
N GLY A 497 0.64 21.42 -15.68
CA GLY A 497 -0.54 20.79 -15.07
C GLY A 497 -1.88 21.14 -15.72
N LYS A 498 -1.88 21.86 -16.86
CA LYS A 498 -3.07 22.28 -17.62
C LYS A 498 -3.45 21.22 -18.66
N TYR A 499 -3.70 20.00 -18.21
CA TYR A 499 -3.84 18.83 -19.08
C TYR A 499 -5.00 18.96 -20.10
N SER A 500 -6.15 19.52 -19.72
CA SER A 500 -7.26 19.73 -20.67
C SER A 500 -6.86 20.67 -21.82
N SER A 501 -6.08 21.72 -21.53
CA SER A 501 -5.60 22.68 -22.54
C SER A 501 -4.55 22.06 -23.46
N ALA A 502 -3.65 21.23 -22.91
CA ALA A 502 -2.70 20.46 -23.71
C ALA A 502 -3.41 19.51 -24.69
N VAL A 503 -4.47 18.86 -24.23
CA VAL A 503 -5.29 17.91 -25.01
C VAL A 503 -6.05 18.62 -26.13
N ASP A 504 -6.69 19.74 -25.85
CA ASP A 504 -7.46 20.49 -26.86
C ASP A 504 -6.54 20.96 -27.99
N LYS A 505 -5.30 21.38 -27.66
CA LYS A 505 -4.28 21.79 -28.64
C LYS A 505 -3.81 20.64 -29.54
N ILE A 506 -3.69 19.43 -29.00
CA ILE A 506 -3.33 18.22 -29.77
C ILE A 506 -4.52 17.74 -30.61
N THR A 507 -5.74 17.84 -30.09
CA THR A 507 -6.95 17.39 -30.78
C THR A 507 -7.22 18.18 -32.05
N ASN A 508 -6.80 19.45 -32.11
CA ASN A 508 -6.97 20.33 -33.26
C ASN A 508 -5.89 20.17 -34.36
N LEU A 509 -4.93 19.23 -34.21
CA LEU A 509 -3.78 19.12 -35.12
C LEU A 509 -3.98 18.23 -36.37
N THR A 510 -5.00 17.36 -36.47
CA THR A 510 -5.17 16.54 -37.70
C THR A 510 -6.60 16.03 -37.97
N HIS A 511 -7.11 16.37 -39.16
CA HIS A 511 -8.11 15.62 -39.95
C HIS A 511 -7.58 14.27 -40.48
N MET A 512 -6.69 13.58 -39.76
CA MET A 512 -6.07 12.34 -40.22
C MET A 512 -6.01 11.31 -39.09
N GLY A 513 -7.02 10.45 -39.03
CA GLY A 513 -6.87 9.01 -38.75
C GLY A 513 -6.47 8.51 -37.36
N THR A 514 -6.03 9.31 -36.40
CA THR A 514 -5.54 8.83 -35.08
C THR A 514 -6.54 9.06 -33.94
N THR A 515 -7.83 8.86 -34.22
CA THR A 515 -8.90 9.59 -33.53
C THR A 515 -9.35 9.04 -32.18
N ASP A 516 -9.19 7.75 -31.85
CA ASP A 516 -9.97 7.16 -30.74
C ASP A 516 -9.18 6.85 -29.47
N MET A 517 -7.91 6.44 -29.59
CA MET A 517 -7.11 6.01 -28.44
C MET A 517 -6.75 7.19 -27.50
N VAL A 518 -6.33 8.32 -28.07
CA VAL A 518 -6.00 9.54 -27.31
C VAL A 518 -7.24 10.12 -26.62
N LYS A 519 -8.39 10.15 -27.32
CA LYS A 519 -9.66 10.63 -26.74
C LYS A 519 -10.14 9.77 -25.56
N ASN A 520 -9.87 8.46 -25.57
CA ASN A 520 -10.33 7.54 -24.54
C ASN A 520 -9.44 7.53 -23.28
N VAL A 521 -8.12 7.67 -23.44
CA VAL A 521 -7.19 7.89 -22.30
C VAL A 521 -7.57 9.15 -21.52
N PHE A 522 -7.98 10.22 -22.21
CA PHE A 522 -8.32 11.49 -21.57
C PHE A 522 -9.75 11.57 -20.99
N LYS A 523 -10.70 10.76 -21.46
CA LYS A 523 -12.03 10.60 -20.83
C LYS A 523 -11.95 9.80 -19.53
N ALA A 524 -11.07 8.79 -19.47
CA ALA A 524 -10.77 8.05 -18.24
C ALA A 524 -10.14 8.95 -17.16
N ALA A 525 -9.26 9.89 -17.54
CA ALA A 525 -8.67 10.88 -16.63
C ALA A 525 -9.67 11.90 -16.06
N LYS A 526 -10.86 12.06 -16.67
CA LYS A 526 -11.97 12.90 -16.19
C LYS A 526 -13.02 12.11 -15.38
N GLY A 527 -12.81 10.83 -15.12
CA GLY A 527 -13.71 9.99 -14.33
C GLY A 527 -14.89 9.39 -15.11
N ASP A 528 -14.84 9.39 -16.44
CA ASP A 528 -15.92 8.85 -17.29
C ASP A 528 -15.70 7.35 -17.58
N GLY A 529 -16.44 6.49 -16.87
CA GLY A 529 -16.25 5.03 -16.83
C GLY A 529 -16.53 4.27 -18.14
N LYS A 530 -17.00 4.94 -19.21
CA LYS A 530 -17.25 4.32 -20.52
C LYS A 530 -16.00 4.19 -21.40
N ALA A 531 -14.98 5.04 -21.21
CA ALA A 531 -13.80 5.10 -22.08
C ALA A 531 -12.71 4.06 -21.75
N LEU A 532 -12.74 3.49 -20.54
CA LEU A 532 -11.83 2.41 -20.11
C LEU A 532 -12.01 1.11 -20.91
N GLY A 533 -13.21 0.85 -21.44
CA GLY A 533 -13.48 -0.36 -22.24
C GLY A 533 -12.96 -0.32 -23.68
N THR A 534 -12.64 0.87 -24.22
CA THR A 534 -12.25 1.02 -25.64
C THR A 534 -10.73 0.93 -25.86
N LEU A 535 -9.92 1.05 -24.80
CA LEU A 535 -8.45 0.95 -24.87
C LEU A 535 -7.93 -0.49 -24.91
N GLY A 536 -8.77 -1.46 -24.54
CA GLY A 536 -8.46 -2.89 -24.66
C GLY A 536 -8.47 -3.43 -26.10
N ALA A 537 -8.87 -2.61 -27.09
CA ALA A 537 -9.11 -3.07 -28.46
C ALA A 537 -8.04 -2.63 -29.49
N GLN A 538 -7.05 -1.81 -29.13
CA GLN A 538 -6.07 -1.28 -30.10
C GLN A 538 -4.65 -1.40 -29.57
N GLY A 539 -3.88 -2.32 -30.16
CA GLY A 539 -2.58 -2.79 -29.67
C GLY A 539 -1.46 -1.74 -29.69
N LEU A 540 -0.90 -1.47 -28.52
CA LEU A 540 0.47 -0.99 -28.32
C LEU A 540 0.92 -1.26 -26.87
N ALA A 541 1.32 -2.50 -26.58
CA ALA A 541 1.35 -3.05 -25.22
C ALA A 541 2.67 -2.92 -24.41
N VAL A 542 3.79 -2.45 -24.96
CA VAL A 542 5.10 -2.69 -24.30
C VAL A 542 5.52 -1.61 -23.30
N ALA A 543 5.31 -0.31 -23.58
CA ALA A 543 5.71 0.76 -22.65
C ALA A 543 4.66 1.03 -21.55
N VAL A 544 3.41 0.63 -21.81
CA VAL A 544 2.33 0.72 -20.82
C VAL A 544 2.43 -0.43 -19.82
N ALA A 545 2.87 -1.63 -20.23
CA ALA A 545 3.06 -2.80 -19.35
C ALA A 545 4.05 -2.55 -18.19
N GLU A 546 5.21 -1.95 -18.47
CA GLU A 546 6.23 -1.61 -17.46
C GLU A 546 5.75 -0.53 -16.47
N GLY A 547 4.91 0.40 -16.93
CA GLY A 547 4.23 1.37 -16.07
C GLY A 547 3.11 0.72 -15.26
N THR A 548 2.28 -0.12 -15.88
CA THR A 548 1.13 -0.77 -15.23
C THR A 548 1.52 -1.80 -14.18
N GLY A 549 2.66 -2.49 -14.31
CA GLY A 549 3.18 -3.38 -13.26
C GLY A 549 3.53 -2.63 -11.96
N ARG A 550 3.99 -1.37 -12.09
CA ARG A 550 4.25 -0.50 -10.93
C ARG A 550 2.98 0.19 -10.41
N ILE A 551 1.99 0.41 -11.29
CA ILE A 551 0.67 0.97 -10.96
C ILE A 551 -0.26 -0.07 -10.29
N ALA A 552 -0.12 -1.36 -10.59
CA ALA A 552 -0.91 -2.45 -9.99
C ALA A 552 -0.66 -2.63 -8.48
N GLY A 553 0.54 -2.25 -8.00
CA GLY A 553 0.84 -2.20 -6.57
C GLY A 553 0.19 -1.01 -5.83
N ALA A 554 -0.21 0.05 -6.54
CA ALA A 554 -0.62 1.32 -5.93
C ALA A 554 -2.10 1.68 -6.15
N ALA A 555 -2.77 1.20 -7.21
CA ALA A 555 -4.14 1.62 -7.56
C ALA A 555 -5.15 0.45 -7.54
N LYS A 556 -5.65 0.11 -6.34
CA LYS A 556 -6.87 -0.73 -6.18
C LYS A 556 -8.10 0.18 -6.24
N GLY A 557 -9.06 -0.15 -7.13
CA GLY A 557 -10.39 0.47 -7.17
C GLY A 557 -10.66 1.33 -8.41
N ALA A 558 -10.61 0.77 -9.61
CA ALA A 558 -11.32 1.31 -10.76
C ALA A 558 -11.65 0.20 -11.77
N ARG A 559 -12.95 0.05 -12.04
CA ARG A 559 -13.62 -0.93 -12.89
C ARG A 559 -13.05 -1.01 -14.31
N VAL A 560 -12.61 -2.20 -14.72
CA VAL A 560 -12.32 -2.53 -16.13
C VAL A 560 -13.27 -3.66 -16.57
N VAL A 561 -14.01 -3.40 -17.64
CA VAL A 561 -14.83 -4.39 -18.34
C VAL A 561 -14.00 -4.90 -19.52
N GLU A 562 -13.65 -6.18 -19.53
CA GLU A 562 -12.88 -6.79 -20.62
C GLU A 562 -13.80 -7.16 -21.81
N THR A 563 -13.34 -6.81 -23.01
CA THR A 563 -13.80 -7.38 -24.28
C THR A 563 -12.57 -7.72 -25.11
N GLU A 564 -12.54 -8.94 -25.65
CA GLU A 564 -11.45 -9.60 -26.37
C GLU A 564 -11.04 -8.87 -27.67
N SER A 565 -9.75 -8.66 -27.92
CA SER A 565 -9.20 -8.61 -29.30
C SER A 565 -7.67 -8.74 -29.36
N SER A 566 -7.21 -9.44 -30.39
CA SER A 566 -5.87 -9.98 -30.66
C SER A 566 -4.95 -8.96 -31.38
N THR A 567 -3.66 -8.83 -31.02
CA THR A 567 -2.67 -8.07 -31.82
C THR A 567 -1.25 -8.64 -31.80
N SER A 568 -0.61 -8.59 -32.98
CA SER A 568 0.69 -9.16 -33.36
C SER A 568 1.88 -8.19 -33.25
N SER A 569 3.09 -8.77 -33.17
CA SER A 569 4.39 -8.17 -32.82
C SER A 569 5.08 -7.30 -33.88
N LEU A 570 5.82 -6.27 -33.45
CA LEU A 570 6.93 -5.63 -34.20
C LEU A 570 8.15 -5.43 -33.28
N ASN A 571 9.33 -5.85 -33.78
CA ASN A 571 10.63 -5.85 -33.09
C ASN A 571 11.18 -4.44 -32.80
N GLY A 572 11.49 -4.16 -31.53
CA GLY A 572 12.16 -2.93 -31.08
C GLY A 572 13.65 -3.14 -30.85
N SER A 573 14.50 -2.37 -31.53
CA SER A 573 15.89 -2.17 -31.12
C SER A 573 15.92 -1.16 -29.97
N GLN A 574 16.44 -1.57 -28.81
CA GLN A 574 16.51 -0.73 -27.62
C GLN A 574 17.60 0.34 -27.75
N LEU A 575 17.26 1.60 -27.45
CA LEU A 575 18.20 2.70 -27.32
C LEU A 575 19.09 2.50 -26.09
N SER A 576 20.39 2.83 -26.21
CA SER A 576 21.35 2.59 -25.14
C SER A 576 21.17 3.55 -23.96
N ARG A 577 21.57 3.12 -22.75
CA ARG A 577 21.56 3.92 -21.50
C ARG A 577 22.20 5.30 -21.62
N SER A 578 23.16 5.47 -22.53
CA SER A 578 23.79 6.78 -22.79
C SER A 578 22.84 7.79 -23.42
N GLN A 579 21.91 7.34 -24.27
CA GLN A 579 20.92 8.18 -24.94
C GLN A 579 19.77 8.56 -24.00
N MET A 580 19.38 7.67 -23.08
CA MET A 580 18.37 7.95 -22.05
C MET A 580 18.85 9.01 -21.03
N ASN A 581 20.13 9.01 -20.64
CA ASN A 581 20.67 10.02 -19.73
C ASN A 581 20.74 11.43 -20.34
N SER A 582 20.67 11.58 -21.66
CA SER A 582 20.57 12.89 -22.32
C SER A 582 19.14 13.47 -22.31
N LEU A 583 18.12 12.62 -22.12
CA LEU A 583 16.70 12.99 -22.19
C LEU A 583 16.07 13.30 -20.82
N ILE A 584 16.70 12.85 -19.73
CA ILE A 584 16.33 13.21 -18.35
C ILE A 584 17.25 14.36 -17.93
N GLY A 585 16.85 15.59 -18.25
CA GLY A 585 17.60 16.79 -17.91
C GLY A 585 17.96 16.82 -16.41
N GLY A 586 19.25 16.89 -16.11
CA GLY A 586 19.73 16.96 -14.72
C GLY A 586 19.09 18.13 -13.97
N GLY A 587 18.89 17.98 -12.65
CA GLY A 587 18.13 18.90 -11.79
C GLY A 587 18.58 20.38 -11.74
N GLY A 588 19.56 20.79 -12.53
CA GLY A 588 19.82 22.21 -12.84
C GLY A 588 18.75 22.84 -13.73
N ALA A 589 18.25 22.12 -14.75
CA ALA A 589 17.29 22.67 -15.72
C ALA A 589 15.90 22.94 -15.09
N GLU A 590 15.44 22.05 -14.21
CA GLU A 590 14.18 22.24 -13.47
C GLU A 590 14.26 23.40 -12.48
N ARG A 591 15.41 23.61 -11.82
CA ARG A 591 15.62 24.75 -10.91
C ARG A 591 15.74 26.07 -11.67
N ALA A 592 16.38 26.08 -12.84
CA ALA A 592 16.43 27.25 -13.70
C ALA A 592 15.02 27.67 -14.14
N ALA A 593 14.19 26.72 -14.57
CA ALA A 593 12.81 27.00 -14.97
C ALA A 593 11.93 27.57 -13.84
N GLN A 594 12.25 27.28 -12.57
CA GLN A 594 11.49 27.74 -11.41
C GLN A 594 11.88 29.16 -10.93
N TYR A 595 13.16 29.54 -11.05
CA TYR A 595 13.69 30.75 -10.39
C TYR A 595 14.31 31.78 -11.35
N SER A 596 14.46 31.47 -12.65
CA SER A 596 15.14 32.36 -13.61
C SER A 596 14.51 33.75 -13.76
N SER A 597 13.21 33.88 -13.52
CA SER A 597 12.50 35.17 -13.54
C SER A 597 12.93 36.13 -12.41
N GLN A 598 13.66 35.63 -11.40
CA GLN A 598 14.12 36.40 -10.24
C GLN A 598 15.64 36.60 -10.24
N TRP A 599 16.34 36.11 -11.26
CA TRP A 599 17.78 36.28 -11.38
C TRP A 599 18.13 37.66 -11.90
N GLU A 600 19.14 38.27 -11.29
CA GLU A 600 19.75 39.50 -11.80
C GLU A 600 20.39 39.24 -13.17
N SER A 601 20.39 40.27 -14.02
CA SER A 601 20.99 40.19 -15.35
C SER A 601 22.40 40.77 -15.31
N ALA A 602 23.38 40.05 -15.85
CA ALA A 602 24.78 40.46 -15.83
C ALA A 602 25.51 40.04 -17.11
N SER A 603 26.56 40.77 -17.48
CA SER A 603 27.40 40.46 -18.64
C SER A 603 28.31 39.27 -18.34
N LEU A 604 28.21 38.22 -19.15
CA LEU A 604 29.05 37.03 -19.04
C LEU A 604 30.52 37.37 -19.32
N SER A 605 30.78 38.17 -20.36
CA SER A 605 32.11 38.58 -20.81
C SER A 605 32.83 39.46 -19.78
N GLU A 606 32.14 40.44 -19.18
CA GLU A 606 32.70 41.23 -18.07
C GLU A 606 32.98 40.35 -16.84
N THR A 607 32.08 39.41 -16.54
CA THR A 607 32.26 38.48 -15.41
C THR A 607 33.45 37.55 -15.63
N ILE A 608 33.63 37.02 -16.84
CA ILE A 608 34.80 36.19 -17.19
C ILE A 608 36.07 37.02 -17.03
N GLN A 609 36.11 38.26 -17.55
CA GLN A 609 37.28 39.12 -17.43
C GLN A 609 37.63 39.43 -15.96
N LYS A 610 36.61 39.56 -15.09
CA LYS A 610 36.79 39.83 -13.66
C LYS A 610 37.24 38.60 -12.86
N ILE A 611 36.66 37.43 -13.10
CA ILE A 611 36.80 36.24 -12.25
C ILE A 611 37.84 35.26 -12.80
N ALA A 612 37.84 35.05 -14.11
CA ALA A 612 38.71 34.10 -14.80
C ALA A 612 39.33 34.75 -16.05
N PRO A 613 40.13 35.82 -15.88
CA PRO A 613 40.78 36.48 -17.00
C PRO A 613 41.62 35.47 -17.79
N GLU A 614 41.63 35.61 -19.12
CA GLU A 614 42.39 34.78 -20.05
C GLU A 614 41.97 33.29 -20.12
N SER A 615 40.97 32.86 -19.35
CA SER A 615 40.45 31.48 -19.40
C SER A 615 39.82 31.17 -20.76
N GLN A 616 40.25 30.07 -21.36
CA GLN A 616 39.57 29.48 -22.51
C GLN A 616 38.37 28.65 -22.02
N GLY A 617 37.17 28.93 -22.53
CA GLY A 617 35.95 28.22 -22.14
C GLY A 617 35.97 26.76 -22.62
N VAL A 618 35.75 25.81 -21.71
CA VAL A 618 35.67 24.38 -22.04
C VAL A 618 34.22 23.92 -21.99
N THR A 619 33.67 23.49 -23.13
CA THR A 619 32.31 22.96 -23.21
C THR A 619 32.26 21.49 -22.80
N THR A 620 31.43 21.18 -21.80
CA THR A 620 31.21 19.83 -21.29
C THR A 620 30.23 19.03 -22.15
N THR A 621 30.25 17.70 -22.01
CA THR A 621 29.25 16.79 -22.59
C THR A 621 27.82 17.04 -22.11
N THR A 622 27.66 17.81 -21.02
CA THR A 622 26.36 18.22 -20.46
C THR A 622 25.87 19.57 -21.00
N GLY A 623 26.57 20.17 -21.98
CA GLY A 623 26.16 21.42 -22.62
C GLY A 623 26.45 22.67 -21.79
N LYS A 624 27.42 22.64 -20.87
CA LYS A 624 27.87 23.80 -20.09
C LYS A 624 29.26 24.24 -20.51
N THR A 625 29.53 25.53 -20.52
CA THR A 625 30.87 26.07 -20.80
C THR A 625 31.48 26.56 -19.49
N ILE A 626 32.66 26.05 -19.14
CA ILE A 626 33.35 26.38 -17.90
C ILE A 626 34.57 27.23 -18.22
N TYR A 627 34.66 28.41 -17.59
CA TYR A 627 35.83 29.28 -17.61
C TYR A 627 36.46 29.21 -16.23
N ASN A 628 37.63 28.59 -16.11
CA ASN A 628 38.25 28.25 -14.85
C ASN A 628 39.53 29.06 -14.62
N ASN A 629 39.64 29.66 -13.44
CA ASN A 629 40.86 30.27 -12.95
C ASN A 629 41.54 29.31 -11.97
N SER A 630 42.55 28.57 -12.45
CA SER A 630 43.25 27.57 -11.63
C SER A 630 44.10 28.19 -10.50
N GLU A 631 44.42 29.49 -10.56
CA GLU A 631 45.23 30.16 -9.53
C GLU A 631 44.39 30.55 -8.32
N THR A 632 43.14 30.99 -8.55
CA THR A 632 42.22 31.41 -7.47
C THR A 632 41.25 30.30 -7.05
N GLY A 633 41.07 29.27 -7.88
CA GLY A 633 40.07 28.23 -7.68
C GLY A 633 38.63 28.68 -7.96
N LEU A 634 38.45 29.86 -8.58
CA LEU A 634 37.15 30.35 -9.02
C LEU A 634 36.86 29.95 -10.47
N GLN A 635 35.62 29.61 -10.75
CA GLN A 635 35.17 29.33 -12.11
C GLN A 635 33.82 30.00 -12.43
N VAL A 636 33.66 30.43 -13.67
CA VAL A 636 32.38 30.87 -14.23
C VAL A 636 31.81 29.71 -15.04
N VAL A 637 30.62 29.24 -14.67
CA VAL A 637 29.93 28.15 -15.37
C VAL A 637 28.71 28.69 -16.09
N TYR A 638 28.81 28.73 -17.41
CA TYR A 638 27.73 29.13 -18.31
C TYR A 638 26.91 27.92 -18.78
N ASP A 639 25.60 28.00 -18.66
CA ASP A 639 24.66 26.99 -19.16
C ASP A 639 24.16 27.41 -20.55
N ASN A 640 24.67 26.74 -21.59
CA ASN A 640 24.41 27.13 -22.98
C ASN A 640 22.94 26.96 -23.39
N ALA A 641 22.21 26.03 -22.75
CA ALA A 641 20.80 25.77 -23.05
C ALA A 641 19.87 26.72 -22.28
N GLY A 642 20.27 27.11 -21.07
CA GLY A 642 19.48 28.00 -20.21
C GLY A 642 19.75 29.49 -20.37
N ASN A 643 20.82 29.87 -21.08
CA ASN A 643 21.30 31.26 -21.22
C ASN A 643 21.48 31.99 -19.87
N TYR A 644 22.13 31.32 -18.92
CA TYR A 644 22.47 31.89 -17.61
C TYR A 644 23.84 31.37 -17.15
N PHE A 645 24.47 32.07 -16.23
CA PHE A 645 25.73 31.62 -15.62
C PHE A 645 25.69 31.74 -14.10
N ARG A 646 26.68 31.11 -13.47
CA ARG A 646 26.97 31.23 -12.04
C ARG A 646 28.47 31.26 -11.81
N ILE A 647 28.87 31.84 -10.69
CA ILE A 647 30.25 31.86 -10.23
C ILE A 647 30.38 30.82 -9.12
N GLU A 648 31.39 29.96 -9.19
CA GLU A 648 31.61 28.84 -8.26
C GLU A 648 33.05 28.89 -7.72
N ASP A 649 33.19 28.75 -6.41
CA ASP A 649 34.48 28.55 -5.74
C ASP A 649 34.73 27.06 -5.53
N THR A 650 35.67 26.51 -6.28
CA THR A 650 36.01 25.08 -6.25
C THR A 650 36.80 24.67 -5.02
N ASN A 651 37.31 25.63 -4.24
CA ASN A 651 37.95 25.34 -2.96
C ASN A 651 36.93 25.04 -1.84
N LEU A 652 35.67 25.41 -2.05
CA LEU A 652 34.58 25.13 -1.11
C LEU A 652 33.93 23.78 -1.43
N SER A 653 33.56 23.03 -0.38
CA SER A 653 32.85 21.75 -0.51
C SER A 653 31.47 21.82 0.12
N GLY A 654 30.48 21.16 -0.50
CA GLY A 654 29.09 21.10 -0.02
C GLY A 654 28.07 21.76 -0.94
N ARG A 655 26.92 22.17 -0.40
CA ARG A 655 25.77 22.67 -1.19
C ARG A 655 25.80 24.19 -1.48
N ARG A 656 26.77 24.92 -0.92
CA ARG A 656 26.87 26.39 -0.96
C ARG A 656 28.25 26.85 -1.42
N VAL A 657 28.50 26.64 -2.70
CA VAL A 657 29.78 26.92 -3.37
C VAL A 657 29.67 28.08 -4.36
N TYR A 658 28.48 28.67 -4.53
CA TYR A 658 28.23 29.73 -5.48
C TYR A 658 28.39 31.12 -4.87
N LEU A 659 28.90 32.05 -5.68
CA LEU A 659 29.23 33.42 -5.30
C LEU A 659 28.26 34.43 -5.91
N ASP A 660 28.15 35.60 -5.28
CA ASP A 660 27.58 36.80 -5.89
C ASP A 660 28.59 37.47 -6.86
N LEU A 661 28.17 38.51 -7.58
CA LEU A 661 29.02 39.24 -8.55
C LEU A 661 30.24 39.92 -7.91
N ASP A 662 30.22 40.10 -6.58
CA ASP A 662 31.32 40.66 -5.81
C ASP A 662 32.29 39.60 -5.28
N GLY A 663 32.03 38.32 -5.57
CA GLY A 663 32.88 37.19 -5.17
C GLY A 663 32.66 36.71 -3.75
N ASN A 664 31.55 37.08 -3.10
CA ASN A 664 31.23 36.63 -1.74
C ASN A 664 30.22 35.47 -1.78
N VAL A 665 30.21 34.63 -0.73
CA VAL A 665 29.17 33.59 -0.56
C VAL A 665 27.98 34.20 0.21
N PRO A 666 26.82 34.48 -0.43
CA PRO A 666 25.72 35.22 0.20
C PRO A 666 24.85 34.30 1.09
N ASN A 667 25.44 33.73 2.14
CA ASN A 667 24.77 32.75 3.00
C ASN A 667 23.65 33.35 3.86
N ASN A 668 23.83 34.60 4.29
CA ASN A 668 22.92 35.31 5.18
C ASN A 668 22.27 36.51 4.48
N LYS A 669 21.15 36.98 5.03
CA LYS A 669 20.49 38.24 4.67
C LYS A 669 20.24 39.05 5.94
N THR A 670 20.30 40.38 5.81
CA THR A 670 19.96 41.29 6.90
C THR A 670 18.46 41.57 6.87
N VAL A 671 17.74 41.23 7.94
CA VAL A 671 16.32 41.57 8.11
C VAL A 671 16.18 42.29 9.45
N ASN A 672 15.74 43.56 9.43
CA ASN A 672 15.58 44.41 10.61
C ASN A 672 16.86 44.52 11.48
N GLY A 673 18.03 44.66 10.84
CA GLY A 673 19.33 44.77 11.51
C GLY A 673 19.89 43.46 12.09
N LYS A 674 19.22 42.32 11.90
CA LYS A 674 19.69 40.99 12.32
C LYS A 674 20.06 40.11 11.13
N GLN A 675 21.11 39.30 11.27
CA GLN A 675 21.53 38.31 10.28
C GLN A 675 20.64 37.06 10.34
N LEU A 676 20.05 36.66 9.22
CA LEU A 676 19.25 35.45 9.06
C LEU A 676 19.80 34.60 7.90
N GLY A 677 19.87 33.28 8.06
CA GLY A 677 20.27 32.38 6.98
C GLY A 677 19.27 32.39 5.81
N ARG A 678 19.78 32.39 4.57
CA ARG A 678 18.96 32.26 3.36
C ARG A 678 18.49 30.82 3.14
N SER A 679 17.28 30.60 2.67
CA SER A 679 16.86 29.29 2.14
C SER A 679 17.61 28.95 0.83
N GLN A 680 17.52 27.69 0.37
CA GLN A 680 18.19 27.28 -0.88
C GLN A 680 17.68 28.05 -2.11
N GLY A 681 16.38 28.34 -2.18
CA GLY A 681 15.80 29.13 -3.27
C GLY A 681 16.32 30.57 -3.26
N GLU A 682 16.33 31.22 -2.09
CA GLU A 682 16.85 32.58 -1.92
C GLU A 682 18.36 32.69 -2.14
N TYR A 683 19.11 31.61 -1.90
CA TYR A 683 20.54 31.52 -2.20
C TYR A 683 20.76 31.43 -3.71
N ASN A 684 19.99 30.60 -4.42
CA ASN A 684 20.09 30.48 -5.87
C ASN A 684 19.69 31.78 -6.59
N GLN A 685 18.71 32.52 -6.08
CA GLN A 685 18.28 33.81 -6.66
C GLN A 685 19.39 34.86 -6.76
N VAL A 686 20.36 34.83 -5.84
CA VAL A 686 21.45 35.83 -5.77
C VAL A 686 22.81 35.31 -6.22
N THR A 687 22.86 34.07 -6.72
CA THR A 687 24.10 33.43 -7.17
C THR A 687 24.03 32.93 -8.62
N HIS A 688 22.87 33.11 -9.27
CA HIS A 688 22.64 32.76 -10.66
C HIS A 688 22.19 34.02 -11.40
N PHE A 689 22.72 34.20 -12.61
CA PHE A 689 22.59 35.44 -13.36
C PHE A 689 22.14 35.15 -14.78
N ASN A 690 21.13 35.89 -15.24
CA ASN A 690 20.71 35.87 -16.65
C ASN A 690 21.80 36.54 -17.48
N ASN A 691 22.24 35.85 -18.53
CA ASN A 691 23.24 36.41 -19.44
C ASN A 691 22.61 37.49 -20.34
N ILE A 692 23.25 38.65 -20.43
CA ILE A 692 22.85 39.76 -21.31
C ILE A 692 23.69 39.87 -22.59
N ASP A 693 24.76 39.09 -22.71
CA ASP A 693 25.66 39.08 -23.86
C ASP A 693 25.21 38.12 -24.97
#